data_AF-A0A661N817-F1
#
_entry.id   AF-A0A661N817-F1
#
_cell.length_a   1.000
_cell.length_b   1.000
_cell.length_c   1.000
_cell.angle_alpha   90.00
_cell.angle_beta   90.00
_cell.angle_gamma   90.00
#
_symmetry.space_group_name_H-M   'P 1'
#
loop_
_entity.id
_entity.type
_entity.pdbx_description
1 polymer ?
#
loop_
_entity_poly.entity_id
_entity_poly.type
_entity_poly.pdbx_seq_one_letter_code
_entity_poly.pdbx_strand_id
1 'polypeptide(L)'
;MRLISLVTIQLALASALTLGGCPSERSTPRDGGIGFDTGGGGGDGGADSGMPANCDNGILDGNETSADCGGSCLPCADGRMCAAPMDCESMVCRTRYCLVASCTDGVQNGAETGLDCGGGCGRCVGGVACTAGTDCLSGECLPDSTCSASGCEDGEQNQDETGVDCGGMLCRACAGGEGCLRTEDCMSSICDAGTCTASTCMDRTLNQEETSTDCGGPNCDGCPDMFSCLIDTDCSGMRCVSGACVSCMDGVQTAEETDVDCGGGLCDTCDDREMCIVGTDCTGGTCETGLCVSCMDGVQNQDESDADCGGTLCGGCGTGGACGVAADCTSNICDGPTGTCNAPGCGDGVLNGAETDLDCGGGSCLACMDGLTCTGAADCQSGVCTGGVCQVPTCTDGARNGGETDTDCGGPDACPRCADRQRCGAASDCTSDVCTSPPGRCGVFAGCYWGLISQETQFTDANIQNLFTLNGHTFDVLSSNGTGGVHSSNATTLATYDVVVLHEHDRVLSAAENTALTAFLNRGGRLIVTGYDSLGSPTDCTLAGLVRCASPSDGPFSTAIVVDAATHGIMSGPAQTFTMGQALTATTTDHDRCTPTGGAVRLASVGGTSSKLQITEGIGTGNGMVVYWNGNGVGSGALTDWNTTAATPTALQNLFVNTLEYLCATP
;
A
#
# COMPACT_ATOMS: atom_id res chain seq x y z
N MET A 1 48.04 68.52 27.22
CA MET A 1 48.72 68.77 28.51
C MET A 1 48.76 67.44 29.26
N ARG A 2 49.96 66.88 29.45
CA ARG A 2 50.36 65.68 30.25
C ARG A 2 49.76 64.32 29.83
N LEU A 3 50.53 63.45 29.14
CA LEU A 3 51.53 62.48 29.64
C LEU A 3 50.98 61.53 30.72
N ILE A 4 50.88 60.24 30.40
CA ILE A 4 51.69 59.17 31.02
C ILE A 4 51.67 57.93 30.11
N SER A 5 52.87 57.50 29.76
CA SER A 5 53.22 56.26 29.08
C SER A 5 53.27 55.13 30.11
N LEU A 6 52.67 53.98 29.82
CA LEU A 6 53.05 52.72 30.46
C LEU A 6 53.01 51.59 29.44
N VAL A 7 54.22 51.31 28.96
CA VAL A 7 54.64 50.07 28.34
C VAL A 7 54.46 48.94 29.36
N THR A 8 53.60 47.97 29.06
CA THR A 8 53.66 46.64 29.67
C THR A 8 53.95 45.63 28.57
N ILE A 9 55.21 45.22 28.51
CA ILE A 9 55.68 44.01 27.85
C ILE A 9 55.00 42.84 28.57
N GLN A 10 54.06 42.15 27.91
CA GLN A 10 53.66 40.80 28.31
C GLN A 10 54.30 39.81 27.35
N LEU A 11 55.23 39.06 27.95
CA LEU A 11 55.90 37.88 27.42
C LEU A 11 54.87 36.91 26.82
N ALA A 12 55.13 36.47 25.60
CA ALA A 12 54.44 35.37 24.96
C ALA A 12 54.54 34.11 25.84
N LEU A 13 53.39 33.61 26.32
CA LEU A 13 53.24 32.20 26.64
C LEU A 13 52.44 31.55 25.52
N ALA A 14 53.13 30.70 24.74
CA ALA A 14 52.48 29.70 23.91
C ALA A 14 51.78 28.71 24.85
N SER A 15 50.46 28.83 24.99
CA SER A 15 49.64 27.81 25.63
C SER A 15 49.48 26.65 24.64
N ALA A 16 50.23 25.58 24.88
CA ALA A 16 50.03 24.30 24.22
C ALA A 16 48.59 23.82 24.45
N LEU A 17 47.88 23.50 23.36
CA LEU A 17 46.61 22.80 23.38
C LEU A 17 46.81 21.44 24.09
N THR A 18 46.32 21.31 25.32
CA THR A 18 46.13 19.99 25.92
C THR A 18 44.81 19.43 25.42
N LEU A 19 44.87 18.48 24.48
CA LEU A 19 43.75 17.65 24.03
C LEU A 19 43.26 16.81 25.21
N GLY A 20 42.13 17.19 25.82
CA GLY A 20 41.33 16.30 26.65
C GLY A 20 40.49 15.40 25.74
N GLY A 21 40.70 14.08 25.81
CA GLY A 21 40.02 13.09 24.96
C GLY A 21 38.52 12.95 25.24
N CYS A 22 37.77 12.50 24.23
CA CYS A 22 36.34 12.21 24.31
C CYS A 22 36.05 10.88 25.03
N PRO A 23 35.01 10.79 25.90
CA PRO A 23 34.52 9.52 26.43
C PRO A 23 33.64 8.78 25.39
N SER A 24 33.79 7.45 25.29
CA SER A 24 33.01 6.57 24.41
C SER A 24 32.03 5.74 25.25
N GLU A 25 30.72 5.81 24.98
CA GLU A 25 29.68 5.04 25.67
C GLU A 25 29.09 3.99 24.71
N ARG A 26 29.07 2.72 25.15
CA ARG A 26 28.58 1.55 24.42
C ARG A 26 27.26 1.10 25.05
N SER A 27 26.16 1.10 24.29
CA SER A 27 24.83 0.69 24.73
C SER A 27 24.64 -0.84 24.77
N THR A 28 23.83 -1.33 25.72
CA THR A 28 23.32 -2.72 25.80
C THR A 28 21.78 -2.68 25.92
N PRO A 29 21.02 -3.64 25.35
CA PRO A 29 19.58 -3.72 25.56
C PRO A 29 19.19 -4.76 26.62
N ARG A 30 18.16 -4.42 27.42
CA ARG A 30 17.35 -5.32 28.24
C ARG A 30 15.96 -5.38 27.63
N ASP A 31 15.37 -6.57 27.56
CA ASP A 31 13.92 -6.74 27.54
C ASP A 31 13.50 -7.96 28.36
N GLY A 32 12.39 -7.83 29.08
CA GLY A 32 11.75 -8.87 29.85
C GLY A 32 10.22 -8.73 29.78
N GLY A 33 9.53 -9.86 29.66
CA GLY A 33 8.07 -9.96 29.72
C GLY A 33 7.63 -11.41 29.97
N ILE A 34 6.60 -11.60 30.81
CA ILE A 34 6.11 -12.87 31.39
C ILE A 34 4.58 -13.02 31.24
N GLY A 35 4.09 -14.27 31.15
CA GLY A 35 2.81 -14.79 31.71
C GLY A 35 1.76 -15.35 30.71
N PHE A 36 0.73 -16.14 31.10
CA PHE A 36 0.61 -17.50 31.74
C PHE A 36 -0.87 -18.01 31.55
N ASP A 37 -1.05 -19.32 31.28
CA ASP A 37 -2.16 -20.34 31.30
C ASP A 37 -3.69 -20.13 31.54
N THR A 38 -4.44 -21.21 31.16
CA THR A 38 -5.88 -21.48 30.89
C THR A 38 -6.76 -22.14 32.00
N GLY A 39 -8.12 -22.12 31.85
CA GLY A 39 -9.21 -22.70 32.73
C GLY A 39 -9.50 -24.22 32.59
N GLY A 40 -10.53 -24.90 33.15
CA GLY A 40 -11.80 -24.60 33.88
C GLY A 40 -12.47 -25.87 34.51
N GLY A 41 -13.75 -25.83 34.99
CA GLY A 41 -14.51 -26.97 35.56
C GLY A 41 -16.04 -26.72 35.77
N GLY A 42 -16.90 -27.76 35.78
CA GLY A 42 -18.40 -27.71 35.73
C GLY A 42 -19.22 -28.37 36.88
N GLY A 43 -20.55 -28.60 36.70
CA GLY A 43 -21.42 -29.47 37.56
C GLY A 43 -22.97 -29.17 37.59
N ASP A 44 -23.80 -30.24 37.58
CA ASP A 44 -25.30 -30.34 37.59
C ASP A 44 -25.96 -30.56 38.99
N GLY A 45 -27.29 -30.35 39.13
CA GLY A 45 -28.15 -30.96 40.19
C GLY A 45 -29.55 -30.31 40.46
N GLY A 46 -30.64 -31.10 40.38
CA GLY A 46 -32.07 -30.69 40.45
C GLY A 46 -32.77 -30.67 41.83
N ALA A 47 -34.01 -30.16 41.83
CA ALA A 47 -34.77 -29.60 42.96
C ALA A 47 -35.95 -30.45 43.48
N ASP A 48 -36.25 -30.28 44.78
CA ASP A 48 -37.54 -30.52 45.45
C ASP A 48 -37.95 -29.19 46.12
N SER A 49 -39.08 -28.62 45.73
CA SER A 49 -39.66 -27.39 46.28
C SER A 49 -41.17 -27.46 46.05
N GLY A 50 -42.03 -27.52 47.07
CA GLY A 50 -42.22 -26.42 48.02
C GLY A 50 -43.00 -25.30 47.31
N MET A 51 -44.33 -25.41 47.25
CA MET A 51 -45.19 -24.41 46.60
C MET A 51 -44.97 -23.03 47.27
N PRO A 52 -44.68 -21.98 46.49
CA PRO A 52 -44.16 -20.74 47.06
C PRO A 52 -45.28 -19.95 47.78
N ALA A 53 -44.91 -19.26 48.86
CA ALA A 53 -45.84 -18.65 49.81
C ALA A 53 -46.73 -17.54 49.23
N ASN A 54 -46.48 -17.12 47.99
CA ASN A 54 -47.31 -16.18 47.26
C ASN A 54 -48.63 -16.80 46.75
N CYS A 55 -48.67 -18.09 46.45
CA CYS A 55 -49.78 -18.74 45.72
C CYS A 55 -51.10 -18.96 46.49
N ASP A 56 -51.36 -18.26 47.60
CA ASP A 56 -52.57 -18.40 48.44
C ASP A 56 -52.80 -17.17 49.35
N ASN A 57 -52.19 -16.03 49.03
CA ASN A 57 -52.19 -14.83 49.88
C ASN A 57 -53.26 -13.78 49.52
N GLY A 58 -54.04 -13.99 48.46
CA GLY A 58 -55.12 -13.12 48.00
C GLY A 58 -54.65 -11.90 47.21
N ILE A 59 -53.36 -11.81 46.87
CA ILE A 59 -52.72 -10.64 46.26
C ILE A 59 -51.97 -11.11 45.01
N LEU A 60 -52.02 -10.33 43.93
CA LEU A 60 -51.18 -10.58 42.76
C LEU A 60 -49.73 -10.17 43.09
N ASP A 61 -48.93 -11.10 43.59
CA ASP A 61 -47.50 -10.91 43.82
C ASP A 61 -46.64 -12.08 43.32
N GLY A 62 -45.32 -11.88 43.27
CA GLY A 62 -44.42 -12.83 42.60
C GLY A 62 -44.63 -12.88 41.08
N ASN A 63 -44.71 -14.09 40.52
CA ASN A 63 -44.88 -14.35 39.09
C ASN A 63 -46.28 -14.88 38.71
N GLU A 64 -47.26 -14.71 39.61
CA GLU A 64 -48.66 -15.03 39.37
C GLU A 64 -49.23 -14.22 38.21
N THR A 65 -50.14 -14.83 37.45
CA THR A 65 -50.81 -14.16 36.33
C THR A 65 -52.21 -13.69 36.68
N SER A 66 -52.82 -14.29 37.72
CA SER A 66 -53.95 -13.76 38.48
C SER A 66 -53.70 -14.06 39.96
N ALA A 67 -54.28 -13.28 40.89
CA ALA A 67 -54.03 -13.47 42.33
C ALA A 67 -54.17 -14.96 42.72
N ASP A 68 -53.10 -15.49 43.32
CA ASP A 68 -52.95 -16.87 43.78
C ASP A 68 -52.92 -17.97 42.69
N CYS A 69 -52.78 -17.64 41.40
CA CYS A 69 -52.74 -18.63 40.33
C CYS A 69 -51.92 -18.22 39.10
N GLY A 70 -51.46 -19.23 38.35
CA GLY A 70 -50.62 -19.07 37.17
C GLY A 70 -49.15 -18.78 37.49
N GLY A 71 -48.29 -18.85 36.47
CA GLY A 71 -46.84 -18.75 36.66
C GLY A 71 -46.27 -19.95 37.41
N SER A 72 -45.76 -19.74 38.62
CA SER A 72 -45.25 -20.83 39.48
C SER A 72 -46.32 -21.46 40.39
N CYS A 73 -47.55 -20.92 40.35
CA CYS A 73 -48.69 -21.40 41.13
C CYS A 73 -49.55 -22.38 40.33
N LEU A 74 -50.63 -22.90 40.94
CA LEU A 74 -51.57 -23.78 40.24
C LEU A 74 -52.24 -23.03 39.06
N PRO A 75 -52.61 -23.74 37.97
CA PRO A 75 -53.30 -23.13 36.84
C PRO A 75 -54.60 -22.44 37.28
N CYS A 76 -54.86 -21.30 36.67
CA CYS A 76 -56.05 -20.50 36.91
C CYS A 76 -57.29 -21.10 36.23
N ALA A 77 -58.43 -20.96 36.91
CA ALA A 77 -59.75 -21.25 36.35
C ALA A 77 -60.12 -20.27 35.21
N ASP A 78 -61.11 -20.66 34.40
CA ASP A 78 -61.60 -19.87 33.27
C ASP A 78 -61.99 -18.43 33.67
N GLY A 79 -61.63 -17.47 32.81
CA GLY A 79 -61.88 -16.04 32.99
C GLY A 79 -60.86 -15.31 33.87
N ARG A 80 -59.87 -16.01 34.44
CA ARG A 80 -58.72 -15.38 35.13
C ARG A 80 -57.66 -14.92 34.13
N MET A 81 -56.83 -13.98 34.55
CA MET A 81 -55.73 -13.48 33.73
C MET A 81 -54.63 -14.52 33.59
N CYS A 82 -54.03 -14.59 32.40
CA CYS A 82 -52.95 -15.52 32.07
C CYS A 82 -51.90 -14.83 31.20
N ALA A 83 -50.66 -15.35 31.21
CA ALA A 83 -49.59 -14.91 30.32
C ALA A 83 -49.21 -16.00 29.31
N ALA A 84 -49.37 -17.27 29.68
CA ALA A 84 -49.08 -18.44 28.88
C ALA A 84 -50.22 -19.47 28.95
N PRO A 85 -50.36 -20.36 27.94
CA PRO A 85 -51.35 -21.45 27.93
C PRO A 85 -51.38 -22.29 29.22
N MET A 86 -50.20 -22.64 29.73
CA MET A 86 -50.01 -23.43 30.94
C MET A 86 -50.42 -22.74 32.26
N ASP A 87 -50.71 -21.44 32.22
CA ASP A 87 -51.31 -20.73 33.35
C ASP A 87 -52.80 -21.03 33.51
N CYS A 88 -53.43 -21.73 32.56
CA CYS A 88 -54.87 -21.99 32.53
C CYS A 88 -55.17 -23.48 32.69
N GLU A 89 -56.22 -23.82 33.45
CA GLU A 89 -56.69 -25.20 33.56
C GLU A 89 -57.14 -25.77 32.19
N SER A 90 -57.72 -24.91 31.35
CA SER A 90 -58.07 -25.25 29.97
C SER A 90 -56.89 -25.34 29.01
N MET A 91 -55.67 -24.96 29.42
CA MET A 91 -54.51 -24.78 28.53
C MET A 91 -54.72 -23.74 27.41
N VAL A 92 -55.75 -22.89 27.48
CA VAL A 92 -56.04 -21.87 26.46
C VAL A 92 -55.94 -20.47 27.04
N CYS A 93 -54.79 -19.82 26.83
CA CYS A 93 -54.60 -18.42 27.13
C CYS A 93 -54.73 -17.55 25.87
N ARG A 94 -55.84 -16.83 25.72
CA ARG A 94 -56.05 -15.87 24.60
C ARG A 94 -56.47 -14.51 25.13
N THR A 95 -55.94 -13.45 24.52
CA THR A 95 -56.19 -12.05 24.94
C THR A 95 -55.94 -11.81 26.44
N ARG A 96 -54.95 -12.50 27.02
CA ARG A 96 -54.59 -12.49 28.46
C ARG A 96 -55.62 -13.05 29.43
N TYR A 97 -56.60 -13.84 28.97
CA TYR A 97 -57.52 -14.55 29.86
C TYR A 97 -57.58 -16.04 29.52
N CYS A 98 -57.77 -16.86 30.54
CA CYS A 98 -58.06 -18.28 30.39
C CYS A 98 -59.46 -18.43 29.80
N LEU A 99 -59.57 -19.10 28.65
CA LEU A 99 -60.84 -19.37 27.99
C LEU A 99 -61.34 -20.76 28.37
N VAL A 100 -62.66 -20.95 28.30
CA VAL A 100 -63.28 -22.26 28.47
C VAL A 100 -62.85 -23.19 27.32
N ALA A 101 -62.56 -24.44 27.65
CA ALA A 101 -62.31 -25.53 26.71
C ALA A 101 -63.39 -25.63 25.61
N SER A 102 -62.98 -25.79 24.34
CA SER A 102 -63.88 -25.86 23.19
C SER A 102 -63.39 -26.84 22.13
N CYS A 103 -64.34 -27.57 21.52
CA CYS A 103 -64.17 -28.58 20.44
C CYS A 103 -63.49 -28.11 19.13
N THR A 104 -62.81 -26.97 19.10
CA THR A 104 -62.18 -26.37 17.91
C THR A 104 -61.06 -25.39 18.30
N ASP A 105 -60.53 -25.48 19.52
CA ASP A 105 -59.58 -24.50 20.05
C ASP A 105 -58.11 -24.88 19.80
N GLY A 106 -57.86 -26.05 19.23
CA GLY A 106 -56.55 -26.55 18.82
C GLY A 106 -55.80 -27.24 19.95
N VAL A 107 -56.45 -27.54 21.07
CA VAL A 107 -55.83 -28.13 22.27
C VAL A 107 -56.74 -29.22 22.81
N GLN A 108 -56.20 -30.42 23.05
CA GLN A 108 -56.98 -31.52 23.62
C GLN A 108 -57.30 -31.25 25.10
N ASN A 109 -58.49 -30.70 25.37
CA ASN A 109 -58.93 -30.30 26.71
C ASN A 109 -60.42 -30.63 26.95
N GLY A 110 -60.90 -30.43 28.17
CA GLY A 110 -62.31 -30.64 28.50
C GLY A 110 -62.81 -32.07 28.27
N ALA A 111 -63.86 -32.23 27.44
CA ALA A 111 -64.51 -33.51 27.18
C ALA A 111 -63.95 -34.25 25.94
N GLU A 112 -62.93 -33.70 25.30
CA GLU A 112 -62.36 -34.24 24.07
C GLU A 112 -61.55 -35.52 24.29
N THR A 113 -61.76 -36.52 23.45
CA THR A 113 -61.01 -37.78 23.49
C THR A 113 -59.82 -37.78 22.52
N GLY A 114 -59.86 -36.91 21.51
CA GLY A 114 -58.75 -36.57 20.62
C GLY A 114 -58.72 -35.06 20.39
N LEU A 115 -57.68 -34.53 19.73
CA LEU A 115 -57.51 -33.08 19.51
C LEU A 115 -58.76 -32.47 18.86
N ASP A 116 -59.50 -31.61 19.59
CA ASP A 116 -60.75 -30.97 19.15
C ASP A 116 -61.89 -31.93 18.77
N CYS A 117 -61.88 -33.21 19.20
CA CYS A 117 -62.87 -34.20 18.77
C CYS A 117 -63.16 -35.31 19.81
N GLY A 118 -64.34 -35.94 19.68
CA GLY A 118 -64.80 -37.04 20.51
C GLY A 118 -65.28 -36.65 21.93
N GLY A 119 -65.79 -37.61 22.70
CA GLY A 119 -66.22 -37.45 24.10
C GLY A 119 -67.30 -36.39 24.39
N GLY A 120 -68.04 -35.94 23.36
CA GLY A 120 -69.06 -34.89 23.43
C GLY A 120 -68.96 -33.88 22.29
N CYS A 121 -67.82 -33.86 21.60
CA CYS A 121 -67.55 -33.10 20.38
C CYS A 121 -67.85 -33.90 19.10
N GLY A 122 -67.60 -33.32 17.92
CA GLY A 122 -67.70 -34.02 16.63
C GLY A 122 -66.80 -35.26 16.56
N ARG A 123 -67.15 -36.24 15.74
CA ARG A 123 -66.39 -37.51 15.63
C ARG A 123 -65.02 -37.27 14.98
N CYS A 124 -63.99 -37.93 15.50
CA CYS A 124 -62.60 -37.90 15.08
C CYS A 124 -62.35 -38.67 13.77
N VAL A 125 -61.43 -38.16 12.95
CA VAL A 125 -60.92 -38.82 11.74
C VAL A 125 -59.92 -39.94 12.10
N GLY A 126 -59.60 -40.81 11.12
CA GLY A 126 -58.65 -41.91 11.32
C GLY A 126 -57.27 -41.44 11.80
N GLY A 127 -56.66 -42.19 12.72
CA GLY A 127 -55.37 -41.89 13.35
C GLY A 127 -55.42 -40.93 14.54
N VAL A 128 -56.58 -40.34 14.85
CA VAL A 128 -56.75 -39.46 16.02
C VAL A 128 -57.16 -40.28 17.24
N ALA A 129 -56.76 -39.83 18.43
CA ALA A 129 -57.06 -40.53 19.68
C ALA A 129 -58.56 -40.65 19.95
N CYS A 130 -58.97 -41.78 20.51
CA CYS A 130 -60.36 -42.10 20.84
C CYS A 130 -60.43 -42.97 22.11
N THR A 131 -61.61 -43.00 22.74
CA THR A 131 -61.86 -43.86 23.90
C THR A 131 -62.99 -44.86 23.67
N ALA A 132 -63.89 -44.57 22.72
CA ALA A 132 -64.94 -45.46 22.27
C ALA A 132 -65.10 -45.35 20.74
N GLY A 133 -65.58 -46.42 20.09
CA GLY A 133 -65.84 -46.40 18.64
C GLY A 133 -66.83 -45.32 18.19
N THR A 134 -67.70 -44.84 19.10
CA THR A 134 -68.59 -43.70 18.85
C THR A 134 -67.86 -42.37 18.66
N ASP A 135 -66.62 -42.28 19.14
CA ASP A 135 -65.76 -41.10 18.96
C ASP A 135 -65.19 -41.04 17.53
N CYS A 136 -65.20 -42.14 16.77
CA CYS A 136 -64.56 -42.25 15.46
C CYS A 136 -65.54 -42.14 14.30
N LEU A 137 -65.12 -41.51 13.21
CA LEU A 137 -65.88 -41.47 11.96
C LEU A 137 -66.08 -42.89 11.40
N SER A 138 -65.07 -43.75 11.52
CA SER A 138 -65.09 -45.18 11.15
C SER A 138 -65.97 -46.05 12.03
N GLY A 139 -66.36 -45.57 13.22
CA GLY A 139 -67.11 -46.35 14.20
C GLY A 139 -66.26 -47.34 15.02
N GLU A 140 -64.98 -47.46 14.72
CA GLU A 140 -64.05 -48.38 15.38
C GLU A 140 -62.88 -47.61 16.02
N CYS A 141 -62.72 -47.79 17.34
CA CYS A 141 -61.57 -47.30 18.10
C CYS A 141 -60.63 -48.49 18.34
N LEU A 142 -59.43 -48.42 17.78
CA LEU A 142 -58.43 -49.48 17.81
C LEU A 142 -57.90 -49.69 19.24
N PRO A 143 -57.29 -50.86 19.54
CA PRO A 143 -56.76 -51.16 20.87
C PRO A 143 -55.65 -50.21 21.34
N ASP A 144 -54.99 -49.52 20.41
CA ASP A 144 -54.01 -48.46 20.69
C ASP A 144 -54.66 -47.10 20.99
N SER A 145 -55.99 -47.06 21.15
CA SER A 145 -56.79 -45.88 21.42
C SER A 145 -56.78 -44.85 20.28
N THR A 146 -56.68 -45.29 19.03
CA THR A 146 -56.78 -44.44 17.83
C THR A 146 -57.93 -44.85 16.91
N CYS A 147 -58.51 -43.89 16.20
CA CYS A 147 -59.59 -44.18 15.25
C CYS A 147 -59.07 -44.91 14.02
N SER A 148 -59.75 -45.98 13.61
CA SER A 148 -59.44 -46.68 12.35
C SER A 148 -59.69 -45.75 11.15
N ALA A 149 -58.79 -45.72 10.17
CA ALA A 149 -59.06 -45.05 8.89
C ALA A 149 -60.11 -45.85 8.09
N SER A 150 -60.91 -45.19 7.26
CA SER A 150 -61.96 -45.79 6.41
C SER A 150 -61.48 -47.02 5.61
N GLY A 151 -62.42 -47.90 5.22
CA GLY A 151 -62.23 -49.26 4.67
C GLY A 151 -61.41 -49.45 3.39
N CYS A 152 -60.58 -48.48 2.99
CA CYS A 152 -59.60 -48.57 1.89
C CYS A 152 -58.48 -49.62 2.10
N GLU A 153 -58.63 -50.53 3.07
CA GLU A 153 -57.61 -51.48 3.56
C GLU A 153 -58.26 -52.73 4.19
N ASP A 154 -59.53 -53.02 3.85
CA ASP A 154 -60.31 -54.11 4.45
C ASP A 154 -60.31 -55.41 3.63
N GLY A 155 -59.63 -55.42 2.48
CA GLY A 155 -59.43 -56.58 1.62
C GLY A 155 -60.60 -56.88 0.69
N GLU A 156 -61.62 -56.03 0.66
CA GLU A 156 -62.85 -56.22 -0.10
C GLU A 156 -63.17 -54.97 -0.92
N GLN A 157 -63.30 -55.10 -2.26
CA GLN A 157 -63.70 -53.97 -3.12
C GLN A 157 -65.09 -53.44 -2.74
N ASN A 158 -65.15 -52.37 -1.97
CA ASN A 158 -66.40 -51.81 -1.46
C ASN A 158 -66.45 -50.28 -1.41
N GLN A 159 -67.64 -49.73 -1.20
CA GLN A 159 -67.88 -48.28 -1.13
C GLN A 159 -67.39 -47.52 -2.39
N ASP A 160 -66.38 -46.65 -2.27
CA ASP A 160 -65.90 -45.77 -3.33
C ASP A 160 -64.76 -46.40 -4.16
N GLU A 161 -64.36 -47.63 -3.84
CA GLU A 161 -63.19 -48.29 -4.42
C GLU A 161 -63.40 -48.83 -5.84
N THR A 162 -62.46 -48.54 -6.74
CA THR A 162 -62.47 -49.05 -8.12
C THR A 162 -61.58 -50.29 -8.32
N GLY A 163 -60.66 -50.55 -7.38
CA GLY A 163 -59.93 -51.81 -7.18
C GLY A 163 -60.07 -52.29 -5.72
N VAL A 164 -59.51 -53.44 -5.34
CA VAL A 164 -59.58 -53.89 -3.92
C VAL A 164 -58.72 -52.95 -3.09
N ASP A 165 -59.28 -52.25 -2.10
CA ASP A 165 -58.55 -51.33 -1.21
C ASP A 165 -57.90 -50.13 -1.94
N CYS A 166 -58.39 -49.76 -3.13
CA CYS A 166 -57.84 -48.66 -3.92
C CYS A 166 -58.82 -48.06 -4.94
N GLY A 167 -58.51 -46.83 -5.37
CA GLY A 167 -59.23 -46.11 -6.41
C GLY A 167 -60.52 -45.45 -5.92
N GLY A 168 -61.10 -44.59 -6.76
CA GLY A 168 -62.16 -43.66 -6.32
C GLY A 168 -61.63 -42.33 -5.80
N MET A 169 -62.52 -41.51 -5.26
CA MET A 169 -62.20 -40.17 -4.75
C MET A 169 -61.68 -40.19 -3.32
N LEU A 170 -62.08 -41.19 -2.52
CA LEU A 170 -61.78 -41.27 -1.09
C LEU A 170 -60.62 -42.21 -0.73
N CYS A 171 -60.18 -43.08 -1.65
CA CYS A 171 -59.07 -44.02 -1.44
C CYS A 171 -57.85 -43.67 -2.31
N ARG A 172 -56.68 -44.21 -1.94
CA ARG A 172 -55.44 -44.01 -2.71
C ARG A 172 -55.59 -44.57 -4.12
N ALA A 173 -54.92 -43.97 -5.10
CA ALA A 173 -54.89 -44.49 -6.47
C ALA A 173 -54.30 -45.92 -6.51
N CYS A 174 -54.86 -46.74 -7.38
CA CYS A 174 -54.52 -48.13 -7.60
C CYS A 174 -53.16 -48.30 -8.30
N ALA A 175 -52.39 -49.29 -7.83
CA ALA A 175 -51.12 -49.68 -8.43
C ALA A 175 -51.32 -50.47 -9.74
N GLY A 176 -50.25 -50.66 -10.50
CA GLY A 176 -50.29 -51.43 -11.75
C GLY A 176 -50.80 -52.86 -11.56
N GLY A 177 -51.84 -53.23 -12.32
CA GLY A 177 -52.50 -54.54 -12.25
C GLY A 177 -53.82 -54.56 -11.48
N GLU A 178 -54.14 -53.49 -10.74
CA GLU A 178 -55.39 -53.35 -9.97
C GLU A 178 -56.54 -52.75 -10.80
N GLY A 179 -57.77 -52.92 -10.33
CA GLY A 179 -58.99 -52.46 -11.00
C GLY A 179 -59.14 -50.93 -11.05
N CYS A 180 -59.64 -50.40 -12.16
CA CYS A 180 -59.90 -48.97 -12.34
C CYS A 180 -61.12 -48.71 -13.23
N LEU A 181 -61.73 -47.53 -13.10
CA LEU A 181 -62.80 -47.05 -13.99
C LEU A 181 -62.45 -45.73 -14.69
N ARG A 182 -61.53 -44.96 -14.13
CA ARG A 182 -61.03 -43.69 -14.62
C ARG A 182 -59.51 -43.68 -14.55
N THR A 183 -58.91 -42.84 -15.37
CA THR A 183 -57.46 -42.60 -15.35
C THR A 183 -56.97 -42.10 -13.99
N GLU A 184 -57.76 -41.27 -13.31
CA GLU A 184 -57.48 -40.74 -11.96
C GLU A 184 -57.43 -41.83 -10.88
N ASP A 185 -58.04 -42.99 -11.14
CA ASP A 185 -58.02 -44.10 -10.19
C ASP A 185 -56.66 -44.81 -10.17
N CYS A 186 -55.76 -44.53 -11.12
CA CYS A 186 -54.48 -45.22 -11.28
C CYS A 186 -53.29 -44.32 -10.93
N MET A 187 -52.28 -44.86 -10.24
CA MET A 187 -51.02 -44.14 -10.01
C MET A 187 -50.31 -43.77 -11.32
N SER A 188 -50.44 -44.61 -12.36
CA SER A 188 -49.93 -44.34 -13.71
C SER A 188 -50.72 -43.27 -14.47
N SER A 189 -51.87 -42.83 -13.95
CA SER A 189 -52.88 -42.06 -14.68
C SER A 189 -53.40 -42.75 -15.96
N ILE A 190 -53.16 -44.06 -16.12
CA ILE A 190 -53.55 -44.84 -17.29
C ILE A 190 -54.39 -46.03 -16.81
N CYS A 191 -55.70 -45.92 -17.04
CA CYS A 191 -56.64 -47.02 -16.89
C CYS A 191 -56.89 -47.63 -18.28
N ASP A 192 -56.24 -48.75 -18.58
CA ASP A 192 -56.41 -49.46 -19.85
C ASP A 192 -57.20 -50.75 -19.64
N ALA A 193 -58.27 -50.92 -20.42
CA ALA A 193 -59.18 -52.07 -20.34
C ALA A 193 -59.73 -52.39 -18.93
N GLY A 194 -59.86 -51.38 -18.04
CA GLY A 194 -60.37 -51.54 -16.67
C GLY A 194 -59.32 -51.99 -15.65
N THR A 195 -58.03 -51.92 -16.02
CA THR A 195 -56.90 -52.25 -15.15
C THR A 195 -55.85 -51.15 -15.24
N CYS A 196 -55.26 -50.76 -14.11
CA CYS A 196 -54.15 -49.81 -14.10
C CYS A 196 -52.94 -50.43 -14.76
N THR A 197 -52.34 -49.76 -15.74
CA THR A 197 -51.07 -50.21 -16.30
C THR A 197 -49.96 -50.05 -15.26
N ALA A 198 -49.01 -50.98 -15.24
CA ALA A 198 -47.80 -50.82 -14.42
C ALA A 198 -47.04 -49.59 -14.90
N SER A 199 -46.88 -48.62 -13.99
CA SER A 199 -46.11 -47.41 -14.23
C SER A 199 -44.63 -47.78 -14.41
N THR A 200 -44.08 -47.42 -15.55
CA THR A 200 -42.65 -47.55 -15.84
C THR A 200 -42.13 -46.20 -16.25
N CYS A 201 -40.88 -45.89 -15.90
CA CYS A 201 -40.18 -44.65 -16.32
C CYS A 201 -39.98 -44.53 -17.85
N MET A 202 -40.62 -45.36 -18.68
CA MET A 202 -40.52 -45.36 -20.14
C MET A 202 -41.91 -45.53 -20.78
N ASP A 203 -42.96 -45.01 -20.13
CA ASP A 203 -44.36 -45.13 -20.57
C ASP A 203 -44.87 -43.92 -21.37
N ARG A 204 -44.00 -42.95 -21.68
CA ARG A 204 -44.22 -41.72 -22.45
C ARG A 204 -45.22 -40.76 -21.81
N THR A 205 -45.42 -40.87 -20.51
CA THR A 205 -46.40 -40.06 -19.77
C THR A 205 -45.74 -39.50 -18.51
N LEU A 206 -45.84 -38.18 -18.29
CA LEU A 206 -45.32 -37.55 -17.07
C LEU A 206 -46.10 -38.02 -15.83
N ASN A 207 -45.60 -39.04 -15.13
CA ASN A 207 -46.22 -39.63 -13.93
C ASN A 207 -45.17 -40.00 -12.85
N GLN A 208 -45.58 -40.55 -11.70
CA GLN A 208 -44.69 -41.12 -10.66
C GLN A 208 -43.48 -40.27 -10.22
N GLU A 209 -43.68 -38.95 -10.06
CA GLU A 209 -42.65 -37.96 -9.65
C GLU A 209 -41.56 -37.68 -10.70
N GLU A 210 -41.80 -38.04 -11.97
CA GLU A 210 -40.99 -37.61 -13.12
C GLU A 210 -40.93 -36.08 -13.21
N THR A 211 -39.73 -35.55 -13.44
CA THR A 211 -39.54 -34.11 -13.69
C THR A 211 -39.60 -33.76 -15.17
N SER A 212 -39.36 -34.74 -16.04
CA SER A 212 -39.71 -34.68 -17.46
C SER A 212 -40.18 -36.05 -17.94
N THR A 213 -40.96 -36.11 -19.02
CA THR A 213 -41.53 -37.38 -19.52
C THR A 213 -40.45 -38.45 -19.67
N ASP A 214 -40.63 -39.58 -19.00
CA ASP A 214 -39.72 -40.73 -18.96
C ASP A 214 -38.35 -40.50 -18.27
N CYS A 215 -38.18 -39.45 -17.46
CA CYS A 215 -36.92 -39.22 -16.73
C CYS A 215 -37.05 -38.28 -15.51
N GLY A 216 -36.06 -38.37 -14.62
CA GLY A 216 -35.93 -37.51 -13.44
C GLY A 216 -36.90 -37.89 -12.31
N GLY A 217 -36.63 -37.43 -11.09
CA GLY A 217 -37.27 -37.94 -9.87
C GLY A 217 -36.57 -39.17 -9.26
N PRO A 218 -37.00 -39.61 -8.06
CA PRO A 218 -36.25 -40.58 -7.24
C PRO A 218 -36.26 -42.03 -7.75
N ASN A 219 -37.21 -42.38 -8.63
CA ASN A 219 -37.41 -43.75 -9.13
C ASN A 219 -37.07 -43.90 -10.62
N CYS A 220 -36.48 -42.86 -11.22
CA CYS A 220 -36.19 -42.74 -12.63
C CYS A 220 -34.72 -42.42 -12.85
N ASP A 221 -34.18 -42.80 -14.01
CA ASP A 221 -32.84 -42.38 -14.39
C ASP A 221 -32.84 -40.85 -14.64
N GLY A 222 -31.70 -40.21 -14.35
CA GLY A 222 -31.55 -38.77 -14.54
C GLY A 222 -31.76 -38.36 -16.00
N CYS A 223 -32.46 -37.26 -16.20
CA CYS A 223 -32.74 -36.70 -17.51
C CYS A 223 -31.47 -36.27 -18.26
N PRO A 224 -31.43 -36.42 -19.60
CA PRO A 224 -30.42 -35.81 -20.45
C PRO A 224 -30.47 -34.27 -20.41
N ASP A 225 -29.46 -33.62 -20.95
CA ASP A 225 -29.40 -32.16 -21.00
C ASP A 225 -30.60 -31.56 -21.77
N MET A 226 -31.01 -30.35 -21.37
CA MET A 226 -32.19 -29.60 -21.80
C MET A 226 -33.56 -30.12 -21.33
N PHE A 227 -33.62 -31.25 -20.63
CA PHE A 227 -34.88 -31.74 -20.03
C PHE A 227 -35.17 -31.04 -18.70
N SER A 228 -36.45 -30.99 -18.33
CA SER A 228 -36.88 -30.28 -17.12
C SER A 228 -36.44 -31.01 -15.85
N CYS A 229 -36.04 -30.24 -14.84
CA CYS A 229 -35.59 -30.75 -13.54
C CYS A 229 -36.07 -29.86 -12.40
N LEU A 230 -36.14 -30.39 -11.19
CA LEU A 230 -36.45 -29.66 -9.96
C LEU A 230 -35.27 -29.65 -8.99
N ILE A 231 -34.49 -30.72 -8.97
CA ILE A 231 -33.29 -30.89 -8.16
C ILE A 231 -32.16 -31.49 -9.00
N ASP A 232 -30.92 -31.29 -8.56
CA ASP A 232 -29.72 -31.74 -9.25
C ASP A 232 -29.74 -33.24 -9.62
N THR A 233 -30.26 -34.10 -8.74
CA THR A 233 -30.35 -35.56 -8.98
C THR A 233 -31.30 -35.96 -10.10
N ASP A 234 -32.16 -35.05 -10.55
CA ASP A 234 -33.05 -35.31 -11.70
C ASP A 234 -32.30 -35.34 -13.02
N CYS A 235 -31.02 -34.95 -13.04
CA CYS A 235 -30.21 -34.86 -14.24
C CYS A 235 -29.14 -35.96 -14.27
N SER A 236 -28.88 -36.54 -15.44
CA SER A 236 -27.78 -37.47 -15.66
C SER A 236 -26.43 -36.85 -15.28
N GLY A 237 -26.27 -35.53 -15.48
CA GLY A 237 -25.11 -34.74 -15.05
C GLY A 237 -25.14 -34.25 -13.59
N MET A 238 -26.16 -34.59 -12.80
CA MET A 238 -26.39 -34.12 -11.43
C MET A 238 -26.44 -32.59 -11.27
N ARG A 239 -26.95 -31.86 -12.28
CA ARG A 239 -26.97 -30.38 -12.28
C ARG A 239 -28.27 -29.85 -12.88
N CYS A 240 -29.08 -29.20 -12.05
CA CYS A 240 -30.32 -28.56 -12.45
C CYS A 240 -30.20 -27.04 -12.35
N VAL A 241 -30.13 -26.35 -13.50
CA VAL A 241 -29.98 -24.88 -13.54
C VAL A 241 -31.20 -24.27 -14.22
N SER A 242 -31.86 -23.34 -13.52
CA SER A 242 -33.08 -22.66 -14.01
C SER A 242 -34.20 -23.62 -14.46
N GLY A 243 -34.27 -24.81 -13.87
CA GLY A 243 -35.27 -25.83 -14.18
C GLY A 243 -34.96 -26.69 -15.41
N ALA A 244 -33.72 -26.65 -15.92
CA ALA A 244 -33.25 -27.54 -16.98
C ALA A 244 -31.93 -28.25 -16.60
N CYS A 245 -31.79 -29.50 -17.03
CA CYS A 245 -30.53 -30.23 -16.92
C CYS A 245 -29.50 -29.63 -17.86
N VAL A 246 -28.30 -29.36 -17.34
CA VAL A 246 -27.18 -28.77 -18.08
C VAL A 246 -25.90 -29.57 -17.80
N SER A 247 -25.01 -29.68 -18.78
CA SER A 247 -23.68 -30.24 -18.61
C SER A 247 -22.63 -29.32 -19.22
N CYS A 248 -21.36 -29.51 -18.84
CA CYS A 248 -20.24 -28.76 -19.40
C CYS A 248 -19.70 -29.36 -20.72
N MET A 249 -20.45 -30.26 -21.38
CA MET A 249 -19.99 -30.99 -22.58
C MET A 249 -21.14 -31.20 -23.57
N ASP A 250 -22.00 -30.20 -23.72
CA ASP A 250 -23.20 -30.25 -24.55
C ASP A 250 -23.06 -29.49 -25.89
N GLY A 251 -21.88 -28.93 -26.16
CA GLY A 251 -21.55 -28.24 -27.41
C GLY A 251 -22.18 -26.85 -27.51
N VAL A 252 -22.73 -26.31 -26.42
CA VAL A 252 -23.35 -25.00 -26.37
C VAL A 252 -22.88 -24.21 -25.15
N GLN A 253 -22.54 -22.93 -25.32
CA GLN A 253 -22.14 -22.08 -24.19
C GLN A 253 -23.32 -21.84 -23.24
N THR A 254 -23.42 -22.63 -22.17
CA THR A 254 -24.52 -22.58 -21.20
C THR A 254 -24.00 -22.63 -19.75
N ALA A 255 -24.88 -22.42 -18.77
CA ALA A 255 -24.49 -22.30 -17.36
C ALA A 255 -23.44 -21.18 -17.09
N GLU A 256 -22.37 -21.48 -16.34
CA GLU A 256 -21.30 -20.54 -15.96
C GLU A 256 -20.09 -20.58 -16.91
N GLU A 257 -20.20 -21.28 -18.04
CA GLU A 257 -19.15 -21.43 -19.05
C GLU A 257 -18.69 -20.09 -19.66
N THR A 258 -17.38 -19.94 -19.82
CA THR A 258 -16.80 -18.75 -20.47
C THR A 258 -16.51 -18.96 -21.95
N ASP A 259 -16.37 -20.20 -22.40
CA ASP A 259 -16.47 -20.62 -23.81
C ASP A 259 -17.25 -21.95 -23.91
N VAL A 260 -17.61 -22.38 -25.12
CA VAL A 260 -18.37 -23.63 -25.34
C VAL A 260 -17.67 -24.82 -24.66
N ASP A 261 -18.37 -25.47 -23.72
CA ASP A 261 -17.88 -26.65 -22.98
C ASP A 261 -16.70 -26.41 -22.02
N CYS A 262 -16.36 -25.14 -21.69
CA CYS A 262 -15.24 -24.85 -20.81
C CYS A 262 -15.34 -23.52 -20.02
N GLY A 263 -14.53 -23.46 -18.96
CA GLY A 263 -14.32 -22.26 -18.16
C GLY A 263 -15.42 -21.98 -17.14
N GLY A 264 -15.28 -20.86 -16.43
CA GLY A 264 -16.09 -20.54 -15.27
C GLY A 264 -15.64 -21.28 -14.00
N GLY A 265 -16.44 -21.18 -12.94
CA GLY A 265 -16.12 -21.79 -11.64
C GLY A 265 -16.47 -23.28 -11.52
N LEU A 266 -17.14 -23.83 -12.54
CA LEU A 266 -17.86 -25.11 -12.45
C LEU A 266 -17.44 -26.15 -13.50
N CYS A 267 -16.87 -25.72 -14.62
CA CYS A 267 -16.41 -26.58 -15.72
C CYS A 267 -14.87 -26.70 -15.75
N ASP A 268 -14.35 -27.63 -16.55
CA ASP A 268 -12.90 -27.75 -16.77
C ASP A 268 -12.36 -26.46 -17.41
N THR A 269 -11.08 -26.17 -17.20
CA THR A 269 -10.45 -24.96 -17.73
C THR A 269 -10.37 -24.98 -19.24
N CYS A 270 -10.62 -23.83 -19.86
CA CYS A 270 -10.47 -23.59 -21.29
C CYS A 270 -9.00 -23.66 -21.74
N ASP A 271 -8.80 -24.19 -22.93
CA ASP A 271 -7.52 -24.22 -23.63
C ASP A 271 -7.21 -22.86 -24.26
N ASP A 272 -5.96 -22.65 -24.69
CA ASP A 272 -5.55 -21.36 -25.25
C ASP A 272 -6.36 -21.01 -26.51
N ARG A 273 -6.72 -19.72 -26.65
CA ARG A 273 -7.61 -19.11 -27.66
C ARG A 273 -9.11 -19.33 -27.46
N GLU A 274 -9.51 -19.99 -26.39
CA GLU A 274 -10.91 -20.03 -25.95
C GLU A 274 -11.22 -18.83 -25.05
N MET A 275 -12.50 -18.43 -25.01
CA MET A 275 -12.95 -17.25 -24.29
C MET A 275 -12.91 -17.46 -22.77
N CYS A 276 -12.49 -16.41 -22.06
CA CYS A 276 -12.39 -16.41 -20.60
C CYS A 276 -12.84 -15.07 -20.02
N ILE A 277 -13.19 -15.08 -18.73
CA ILE A 277 -13.54 -13.87 -17.97
C ILE A 277 -12.49 -13.62 -16.88
N VAL A 278 -11.96 -14.67 -16.27
CA VAL A 278 -10.94 -14.64 -15.22
C VAL A 278 -9.87 -15.69 -15.50
N GLY A 279 -8.66 -15.48 -14.96
CA GLY A 279 -7.52 -16.39 -15.21
C GLY A 279 -7.75 -17.85 -14.80
N THR A 280 -8.63 -18.09 -13.82
CA THR A 280 -9.00 -19.46 -13.41
C THR A 280 -9.78 -20.23 -14.47
N ASP A 281 -10.32 -19.53 -15.47
CA ASP A 281 -11.02 -20.15 -16.58
C ASP A 281 -10.06 -20.81 -17.56
N CYS A 282 -8.74 -20.56 -17.46
CA CYS A 282 -7.74 -20.98 -18.43
C CYS A 282 -6.79 -22.02 -17.86
N THR A 283 -6.41 -23.02 -18.67
CA THR A 283 -5.40 -24.03 -18.31
C THR A 283 -4.05 -23.37 -17.95
N GLY A 284 -3.66 -22.32 -18.69
CA GLY A 284 -2.48 -21.48 -18.44
C GLY A 284 -2.65 -20.43 -17.33
N GLY A 285 -3.82 -20.37 -16.67
CA GLY A 285 -4.09 -19.47 -15.54
C GLY A 285 -4.20 -17.98 -15.90
N THR A 286 -4.10 -17.62 -17.19
CA THR A 286 -4.03 -16.23 -17.65
C THR A 286 -5.10 -15.96 -18.70
N CYS A 287 -5.95 -14.97 -18.42
CA CYS A 287 -7.00 -14.50 -19.31
C CYS A 287 -6.66 -13.08 -19.79
N GLU A 288 -6.23 -12.94 -21.04
CA GLU A 288 -5.83 -11.64 -21.63
C GLU A 288 -6.78 -11.26 -22.77
N THR A 289 -7.36 -10.06 -22.70
CA THR A 289 -8.35 -9.57 -23.67
C THR A 289 -9.58 -10.48 -23.89
N GLY A 290 -9.91 -11.30 -22.88
CA GLY A 290 -11.03 -12.24 -22.93
C GLY A 290 -10.70 -13.58 -23.62
N LEU A 291 -9.42 -13.89 -23.80
CA LEU A 291 -8.93 -15.15 -24.36
C LEU A 291 -7.90 -15.80 -23.43
N CYS A 292 -7.93 -17.13 -23.33
CA CYS A 292 -6.90 -17.89 -22.65
C CYS A 292 -5.59 -17.83 -23.43
N VAL A 293 -4.51 -17.47 -22.75
CA VAL A 293 -3.17 -17.33 -23.33
C VAL A 293 -2.12 -18.02 -22.44
N SER A 294 -1.14 -18.66 -23.07
CA SER A 294 -0.08 -19.45 -22.43
C SER A 294 1.25 -18.72 -22.25
N CYS A 295 1.34 -17.42 -22.57
CA CYS A 295 2.61 -16.66 -22.58
C CYS A 295 3.31 -16.50 -21.20
N MET A 296 2.93 -17.27 -20.16
CA MET A 296 3.53 -17.31 -18.83
C MET A 296 3.40 -18.70 -18.15
N ASP A 297 3.23 -19.78 -18.91
CA ASP A 297 3.00 -21.14 -18.40
C ASP A 297 4.28 -21.97 -18.17
N GLY A 298 5.44 -21.45 -18.54
CA GLY A 298 6.76 -22.07 -18.37
C GLY A 298 7.11 -23.09 -19.47
N VAL A 299 6.31 -23.19 -20.53
CA VAL A 299 6.45 -24.19 -21.59
C VAL A 299 6.45 -23.52 -22.95
N GLN A 300 7.47 -23.81 -23.78
CA GLN A 300 7.47 -23.37 -25.17
C GLN A 300 6.34 -24.04 -25.95
N ASN A 301 5.25 -23.31 -26.18
CA ASN A 301 4.09 -23.82 -26.89
C ASN A 301 3.55 -22.79 -27.91
N GLN A 302 2.56 -23.18 -28.70
CA GLN A 302 2.01 -22.36 -29.80
C GLN A 302 3.06 -21.86 -30.81
N ASP A 303 3.20 -20.55 -31.01
CA ASP A 303 4.18 -19.92 -31.92
C ASP A 303 5.34 -19.23 -31.19
N GLU A 304 5.54 -19.54 -29.91
CA GLU A 304 6.65 -19.04 -29.10
C GLU A 304 8.02 -19.45 -29.64
N SER A 305 8.95 -18.50 -29.64
CA SER A 305 10.34 -18.76 -30.06
C SER A 305 11.22 -19.26 -28.91
N ASP A 306 10.87 -18.93 -27.67
CA ASP A 306 11.41 -19.48 -26.43
C ASP A 306 10.29 -19.57 -25.39
N ALA A 307 10.46 -20.35 -24.31
CA ALA A 307 9.38 -20.56 -23.34
C ALA A 307 8.82 -19.22 -22.82
N ASP A 308 7.50 -19.02 -22.97
CA ASP A 308 6.75 -17.83 -22.56
C ASP A 308 7.05 -16.54 -23.37
N CYS A 309 7.73 -16.62 -24.52
CA CYS A 309 8.06 -15.43 -25.32
C CYS A 309 8.32 -15.66 -26.82
N GLY A 310 8.26 -14.57 -27.58
CA GLY A 310 8.47 -14.55 -29.02
C GLY A 310 7.25 -15.04 -29.81
N GLY A 311 7.38 -15.10 -31.13
CA GLY A 311 6.23 -15.37 -31.99
C GLY A 311 5.38 -14.13 -32.24
N THR A 312 4.16 -14.36 -32.73
CA THR A 312 3.20 -13.30 -33.08
C THR A 312 2.19 -13.01 -31.97
N LEU A 313 2.00 -13.96 -31.05
CA LEU A 313 1.03 -13.87 -29.95
C LEU A 313 1.65 -13.29 -28.66
N CYS A 314 2.85 -13.73 -28.29
CA CYS A 314 3.49 -13.37 -27.03
C CYS A 314 4.45 -12.17 -27.18
N GLY A 315 4.82 -11.56 -26.05
CA GLY A 315 5.83 -10.50 -26.01
C GLY A 315 7.21 -11.02 -26.44
N GLY A 316 8.07 -10.14 -26.98
CA GLY A 316 9.40 -10.54 -27.44
C GLY A 316 10.31 -11.05 -26.30
N CYS A 317 11.15 -12.04 -26.60
CA CYS A 317 12.11 -12.63 -25.69
C CYS A 317 13.20 -11.65 -25.23
N GLY A 318 13.66 -11.83 -23.99
CA GLY A 318 14.79 -11.08 -23.43
C GLY A 318 16.14 -11.53 -24.01
N THR A 319 17.21 -10.81 -23.67
CA THR A 319 18.57 -11.15 -24.09
C THR A 319 18.93 -12.59 -23.73
N GLY A 320 19.43 -13.34 -24.71
CA GLY A 320 19.80 -14.75 -24.59
C GLY A 320 18.66 -15.72 -24.89
N GLY A 321 17.42 -15.25 -25.02
CA GLY A 321 16.29 -16.09 -25.42
C GLY A 321 16.38 -16.50 -26.88
N ALA A 322 15.77 -17.63 -27.23
CA ALA A 322 15.74 -18.14 -28.61
C ALA A 322 14.84 -17.29 -29.53
N CYS A 323 15.23 -17.16 -30.79
CA CYS A 323 14.53 -16.37 -31.80
C CYS A 323 14.69 -16.95 -33.20
N GLY A 324 13.66 -16.80 -34.04
CA GLY A 324 13.71 -17.08 -35.48
C GLY A 324 13.80 -15.81 -36.34
N VAL A 325 13.26 -14.70 -35.85
CA VAL A 325 13.27 -13.38 -36.49
C VAL A 325 13.52 -12.29 -35.45
N ALA A 326 13.90 -11.10 -35.91
CA ALA A 326 14.12 -9.93 -35.05
C ALA A 326 12.93 -9.62 -34.13
N ALA A 327 11.70 -9.75 -34.63
CA ALA A 327 10.47 -9.46 -33.87
C ALA A 327 10.26 -10.39 -32.67
N ASP A 328 10.91 -11.56 -32.64
CA ASP A 328 10.85 -12.47 -31.50
C ASP A 328 11.63 -11.94 -30.30
N CYS A 329 12.42 -10.88 -30.45
CA CYS A 329 13.26 -10.30 -29.40
C CYS A 329 12.74 -8.93 -28.97
N THR A 330 12.75 -8.66 -27.65
CA THR A 330 12.49 -7.31 -27.12
C THR A 330 13.48 -6.28 -27.70
N SER A 331 14.72 -6.69 -28.02
CA SER A 331 15.74 -5.83 -28.63
C SER A 331 15.56 -5.60 -30.13
N ASN A 332 14.68 -6.34 -30.81
CA ASN A 332 14.62 -6.45 -32.27
C ASN A 332 15.92 -6.96 -32.93
N ILE A 333 16.76 -7.68 -32.20
CA ILE A 333 18.03 -8.23 -32.71
C ILE A 333 18.08 -9.72 -32.46
N CYS A 334 17.78 -10.49 -33.51
CA CYS A 334 17.98 -11.92 -33.52
C CYS A 334 19.31 -12.27 -34.24
N ASP A 335 20.26 -12.84 -33.51
CA ASP A 335 21.56 -13.22 -34.06
C ASP A 335 21.44 -14.52 -34.88
N GLY A 336 21.27 -14.41 -36.19
CA GLY A 336 21.04 -15.56 -37.07
C GLY A 336 21.99 -16.77 -36.90
N PRO A 337 23.31 -16.57 -36.68
CA PRO A 337 24.25 -17.65 -36.37
C PRO A 337 23.98 -18.42 -35.06
N THR A 338 23.52 -17.75 -34.01
CA THR A 338 23.29 -18.37 -32.68
C THR A 338 21.82 -18.68 -32.42
N GLY A 339 20.90 -18.04 -33.17
CA GLY A 339 19.46 -18.15 -32.98
C GLY A 339 18.97 -17.53 -31.68
N THR A 340 19.71 -16.54 -31.13
CA THR A 340 19.38 -15.92 -29.84
C THR A 340 19.28 -14.40 -29.90
N CYS A 341 18.47 -13.82 -29.00
CA CYS A 341 18.29 -12.39 -28.84
C CYS A 341 19.52 -11.72 -28.23
N ASN A 342 20.11 -10.74 -28.93
CA ASN A 342 21.22 -9.96 -28.41
C ASN A 342 20.74 -8.76 -27.59
N ALA A 343 21.59 -8.27 -26.69
CA ALA A 343 21.32 -7.05 -25.95
C ALA A 343 21.37 -5.82 -26.88
N PRO A 344 20.49 -4.82 -26.66
CA PRO A 344 20.58 -3.51 -27.32
C PRO A 344 21.97 -2.87 -27.11
N GLY A 345 22.58 -2.37 -28.17
CA GLY A 345 23.89 -1.71 -28.13
C GLY A 345 23.92 -0.49 -29.04
N CYS A 346 24.69 0.54 -28.65
CA CYS A 346 24.77 1.86 -29.30
C CYS A 346 25.35 1.89 -30.73
N GLY A 347 25.37 0.78 -31.45
CA GLY A 347 26.09 0.57 -32.70
C GLY A 347 25.69 -0.71 -33.41
N ASP A 348 24.48 -1.21 -33.11
CA ASP A 348 23.93 -2.46 -33.61
C ASP A 348 23.06 -2.26 -34.86
N GLY A 349 22.85 -1.01 -35.28
CA GLY A 349 22.11 -0.66 -36.48
C GLY A 349 20.59 -0.69 -36.31
N VAL A 350 20.08 -0.71 -35.08
CA VAL A 350 18.66 -0.71 -34.75
C VAL A 350 18.38 0.33 -33.67
N LEU A 351 17.48 1.28 -33.94
CA LEU A 351 17.04 2.27 -32.93
C LEU A 351 16.33 1.59 -31.76
N ASN A 352 17.07 1.30 -30.69
CA ASN A 352 16.58 0.60 -29.51
C ASN A 352 17.34 1.02 -28.24
N GLY A 353 16.95 0.45 -27.09
CA GLY A 353 17.68 0.67 -25.84
C GLY A 353 17.70 2.14 -25.41
N ALA A 354 18.90 2.69 -25.24
CA ALA A 354 19.11 4.07 -24.79
C ALA A 354 19.18 5.09 -25.93
N GLU A 355 19.17 4.63 -27.18
CA GLU A 355 19.36 5.47 -28.37
C GLU A 355 18.19 6.43 -28.61
N THR A 356 18.50 7.65 -29.04
CA THR A 356 17.49 8.65 -29.45
C THR A 356 17.47 8.91 -30.95
N ASP A 357 18.56 8.58 -31.63
CA ASP A 357 18.60 8.32 -33.08
C ASP A 357 19.46 7.07 -33.32
N LEU A 358 19.43 6.53 -34.53
CA LEU A 358 20.12 5.29 -34.89
C LEU A 358 21.59 5.31 -34.43
N ASP A 359 21.95 4.40 -33.52
CA ASP A 359 23.31 4.25 -32.98
C ASP A 359 23.86 5.46 -32.20
N CYS A 360 23.00 6.37 -31.72
CA CYS A 360 23.43 7.53 -30.93
C CYS A 360 22.36 8.12 -30.00
N GLY A 361 22.83 8.94 -29.05
CA GLY A 361 21.98 9.68 -28.12
C GLY A 361 21.50 8.84 -26.95
N GLY A 362 21.16 9.51 -25.84
CA GLY A 362 20.65 8.92 -24.61
C GLY A 362 21.59 7.98 -23.83
N GLY A 363 21.41 7.97 -22.50
CA GLY A 363 22.08 7.04 -21.58
C GLY A 363 23.61 7.00 -21.69
N SER A 364 24.16 5.81 -21.95
CA SER A 364 25.60 5.56 -22.11
C SER A 364 26.10 5.65 -23.55
N CYS A 365 25.23 5.96 -24.52
CA CYS A 365 25.59 6.05 -25.93
C CYS A 365 26.29 7.37 -26.25
N LEU A 366 27.03 7.40 -27.35
CA LEU A 366 27.69 8.63 -27.80
C LEU A 366 26.63 9.65 -28.23
N ALA A 367 26.86 10.92 -27.91
CA ALA A 367 25.95 11.99 -28.31
C ALA A 367 25.90 12.11 -29.85
N CYS A 368 24.70 12.32 -30.36
CA CYS A 368 24.39 12.46 -31.77
C CYS A 368 24.97 13.75 -32.36
N MET A 369 25.34 13.68 -33.64
CA MET A 369 25.73 14.84 -34.43
C MET A 369 24.53 15.74 -34.74
N ASP A 370 24.83 16.98 -35.16
CA ASP A 370 23.82 17.94 -35.59
C ASP A 370 22.92 17.37 -36.70
N GLY A 371 21.61 17.61 -36.59
CA GLY A 371 20.59 17.16 -37.53
C GLY A 371 19.95 15.80 -37.22
N LEU A 372 20.45 15.08 -36.21
CA LEU A 372 19.89 13.81 -35.75
C LEU A 372 18.82 14.01 -34.66
N THR A 373 17.99 12.99 -34.46
CA THR A 373 16.87 12.96 -33.53
C THR A 373 17.35 12.92 -32.08
N CYS A 374 16.66 13.64 -31.22
CA CYS A 374 17.00 13.72 -29.80
C CYS A 374 15.75 13.91 -28.95
N THR A 375 15.86 13.52 -27.68
CA THR A 375 14.83 13.73 -26.66
C THR A 375 15.22 14.79 -25.64
N GLY A 376 16.53 15.02 -25.48
CA GLY A 376 17.10 16.02 -24.58
C GLY A 376 18.46 16.52 -25.04
N ALA A 377 18.93 17.60 -24.41
CA ALA A 377 20.20 18.26 -24.71
C ALA A 377 21.42 17.32 -24.64
N ALA A 378 21.43 16.39 -23.68
CA ALA A 378 22.54 15.44 -23.50
C ALA A 378 22.70 14.45 -24.65
N ASP A 379 21.64 14.27 -25.46
CA ASP A 379 21.67 13.38 -26.62
C ASP A 379 22.46 14.00 -27.78
N CYS A 380 22.74 15.30 -27.74
CA CYS A 380 23.38 16.03 -28.82
C CYS A 380 24.81 16.42 -28.45
N GLN A 381 25.75 16.26 -29.38
CA GLN A 381 27.12 16.73 -29.20
C GLN A 381 27.17 18.25 -28.97
N SER A 382 26.24 18.99 -29.58
CA SER A 382 26.07 20.44 -29.37
C SER A 382 25.50 20.79 -27.99
N GLY A 383 24.88 19.85 -27.28
CA GLY A 383 24.12 20.14 -26.07
C GLY A 383 22.76 20.79 -26.33
N VAL A 384 22.29 20.86 -27.58
CA VAL A 384 21.05 21.56 -27.95
C VAL A 384 20.12 20.65 -28.73
N CYS A 385 19.02 20.28 -28.09
CA CYS A 385 17.92 19.54 -28.70
C CYS A 385 16.69 20.45 -28.81
N THR A 386 16.33 20.87 -30.03
CA THR A 386 15.15 21.72 -30.27
C THR A 386 14.31 21.12 -31.37
N GLY A 387 13.00 21.00 -31.13
CA GLY A 387 12.07 20.36 -32.08
C GLY A 387 12.33 18.86 -32.27
N GLY A 388 12.97 18.21 -31.28
CA GLY A 388 13.37 16.81 -31.36
C GLY A 388 14.59 16.54 -32.24
N VAL A 389 15.35 17.58 -32.60
CA VAL A 389 16.53 17.46 -33.47
C VAL A 389 17.72 18.21 -32.86
N CYS A 390 18.90 17.60 -32.93
CA CYS A 390 20.18 18.19 -32.52
C CYS A 390 20.51 19.39 -33.40
N GLN A 391 20.66 20.56 -32.79
CA GLN A 391 20.92 21.80 -33.52
C GLN A 391 22.42 22.08 -33.59
N VAL A 392 22.82 22.77 -34.66
CA VAL A 392 24.16 23.33 -34.77
C VAL A 392 24.36 24.38 -33.66
N PRO A 393 25.52 24.39 -32.96
CA PRO A 393 25.88 25.40 -31.98
C PRO A 393 25.70 26.85 -32.48
N THR A 394 25.03 27.69 -31.70
CA THR A 394 24.90 29.13 -31.96
C THR A 394 25.08 29.94 -30.68
N CYS A 395 25.46 31.21 -30.80
CA CYS A 395 25.71 32.09 -29.65
C CYS A 395 24.46 32.56 -28.87
N THR A 396 23.34 31.86 -29.03
CA THR A 396 22.04 32.20 -28.42
C THR A 396 21.19 30.94 -28.17
N ASP A 397 21.83 29.77 -28.16
CA ASP A 397 21.14 28.47 -28.04
C ASP A 397 21.01 27.99 -26.59
N GLY A 398 21.55 28.73 -25.63
CA GLY A 398 21.45 28.44 -24.21
C GLY A 398 22.44 27.37 -23.73
N ALA A 399 23.35 26.91 -24.58
CA ALA A 399 24.36 25.92 -24.24
C ALA A 399 25.77 26.49 -24.43
N ARG A 400 26.66 26.24 -23.46
CA ARG A 400 28.07 26.61 -23.59
C ARG A 400 28.79 25.65 -24.53
N ASN A 401 28.72 25.91 -25.82
CA ASN A 401 29.23 25.05 -26.89
C ASN A 401 30.01 25.91 -27.91
N GLY A 402 30.31 25.36 -29.09
CA GLY A 402 30.69 26.19 -30.25
C GLY A 402 31.94 27.08 -30.16
N GLY A 403 32.74 26.99 -29.07
CA GLY A 403 33.90 27.86 -28.81
C GLY A 403 33.70 28.92 -27.72
N GLU A 404 32.54 28.95 -27.09
CA GLU A 404 32.16 29.92 -26.07
C GLU A 404 32.91 29.77 -24.74
N THR A 405 33.20 30.91 -24.11
CA THR A 405 33.86 30.92 -22.80
C THR A 405 32.88 30.89 -21.63
N ASP A 406 31.63 31.34 -21.85
CA ASP A 406 30.47 31.08 -20.98
C ASP A 406 29.21 30.90 -21.84
N THR A 407 28.08 30.46 -21.28
CA THR A 407 26.86 30.21 -22.05
C THR A 407 26.46 31.42 -22.91
N ASP A 408 26.34 31.20 -24.23
CA ASP A 408 25.94 32.19 -25.24
C ASP A 408 26.92 33.39 -25.38
N CYS A 409 28.15 33.30 -24.87
CA CYS A 409 29.08 34.42 -24.90
C CYS A 409 30.59 34.09 -24.85
N GLY A 410 31.37 35.05 -25.35
CA GLY A 410 32.83 35.06 -25.30
C GLY A 410 33.49 34.01 -26.20
N GLY A 411 34.78 33.79 -25.99
CA GLY A 411 35.59 32.94 -26.87
C GLY A 411 36.09 33.66 -28.13
N PRO A 412 36.84 32.95 -29.00
CA PRO A 412 37.41 33.51 -30.22
C PRO A 412 36.39 33.63 -31.36
N ASP A 413 35.26 32.95 -31.26
CA ASP A 413 34.19 32.95 -32.25
C ASP A 413 33.32 34.22 -32.12
N ALA A 414 32.57 34.57 -33.17
CA ALA A 414 31.87 35.86 -33.30
C ALA A 414 30.68 36.06 -32.34
N CYS A 415 30.70 35.42 -31.17
CA CYS A 415 29.70 35.54 -30.14
C CYS A 415 29.77 36.90 -29.42
N PRO A 416 28.63 37.36 -28.86
CA PRO A 416 28.64 38.53 -28.00
C PRO A 416 29.64 38.36 -26.86
N ARG A 417 30.27 39.45 -26.44
CA ARG A 417 31.12 39.43 -25.26
C ARG A 417 30.28 39.20 -24.00
N CYS A 418 30.84 38.46 -23.07
CA CYS A 418 30.27 38.15 -21.79
C CYS A 418 30.12 39.41 -20.92
N ALA A 419 28.94 39.54 -20.31
CA ALA A 419 28.65 40.50 -19.27
C ALA A 419 29.48 40.21 -18.01
N ASP A 420 29.48 41.16 -17.08
CA ASP A 420 30.19 40.97 -15.82
C ASP A 420 29.69 39.70 -15.09
N ARG A 421 30.61 38.96 -14.44
CA ARG A 421 30.45 37.68 -13.70
C ARG A 421 30.41 36.41 -14.54
N GLN A 422 30.22 36.53 -15.85
CA GLN A 422 30.30 35.40 -16.77
C GLN A 422 31.75 34.93 -16.99
N ARG A 423 31.94 33.64 -17.28
CA ARG A 423 33.25 33.01 -17.45
C ARG A 423 34.00 33.57 -18.65
N CYS A 424 35.31 33.70 -18.50
CA CYS A 424 36.22 34.14 -19.55
C CYS A 424 37.53 33.36 -19.49
N GLY A 425 38.13 33.15 -20.67
CA GLY A 425 39.50 32.69 -20.83
C GLY A 425 40.48 33.85 -21.07
N ALA A 426 39.98 34.98 -21.58
CA ALA A 426 40.75 36.18 -21.88
C ALA A 426 39.92 37.46 -21.66
N ALA A 427 40.61 38.58 -21.49
CA ALA A 427 39.98 39.90 -21.39
C ALA A 427 39.05 40.23 -22.57
N SER A 428 39.38 39.74 -23.78
CA SER A 428 38.59 39.93 -25.00
C SER A 428 37.20 39.31 -24.93
N ASP A 429 36.99 38.35 -24.05
CA ASP A 429 35.72 37.67 -23.88
C ASP A 429 34.72 38.56 -23.16
N CYS A 430 35.17 39.64 -22.53
CA CYS A 430 34.39 40.44 -21.60
C CYS A 430 33.99 41.80 -22.17
N THR A 431 32.74 42.20 -21.93
CA THR A 431 32.26 43.56 -22.21
C THR A 431 33.06 44.63 -21.46
N SER A 432 33.58 44.28 -20.28
CA SER A 432 34.44 45.12 -19.43
C SER A 432 35.92 45.11 -19.81
N ASP A 433 36.35 44.29 -20.78
CA ASP A 433 37.76 44.05 -21.13
C ASP A 433 38.64 43.58 -19.94
N VAL A 434 38.02 43.07 -18.88
CA VAL A 434 38.71 42.56 -17.70
C VAL A 434 38.28 41.12 -17.47
N CYS A 435 39.23 40.19 -17.54
CA CYS A 435 39.03 38.81 -17.12
C CYS A 435 39.89 38.54 -15.88
N THR A 436 39.27 38.14 -14.77
CA THR A 436 39.99 37.85 -13.52
C THR A 436 40.87 36.60 -13.63
N SER A 437 41.80 36.40 -12.70
CA SER A 437 42.64 35.19 -12.61
C SER A 437 41.92 34.04 -11.88
N PRO A 438 42.34 32.76 -12.03
CA PRO A 438 41.43 31.63 -12.29
C PRO A 438 40.47 31.17 -11.17
N PRO A 439 39.25 30.73 -11.55
CA PRO A 439 38.69 30.77 -12.90
C PRO A 439 38.29 32.19 -13.29
N GLY A 440 38.61 32.55 -14.53
CA GLY A 440 38.41 33.91 -15.02
C GLY A 440 36.94 34.25 -15.18
N ARG A 441 36.56 35.42 -14.66
CA ARG A 441 35.23 36.00 -14.81
C ARG A 441 35.35 37.46 -15.27
N CYS A 442 34.36 37.89 -16.04
CA CYS A 442 34.34 39.22 -16.63
C CYS A 442 34.04 40.31 -15.61
N GLY A 443 34.85 41.37 -15.54
CA GLY A 443 34.57 42.55 -14.70
C GLY A 443 35.42 42.64 -13.43
N VAL A 444 35.03 43.59 -12.57
CA VAL A 444 35.67 43.88 -11.28
C VAL A 444 34.61 43.84 -10.19
N PHE A 445 34.67 42.87 -9.28
CA PHE A 445 33.65 42.66 -8.26
C PHE A 445 34.10 43.12 -6.88
N ALA A 446 33.13 43.56 -6.08
CA ALA A 446 33.28 43.87 -4.66
C ALA A 446 32.91 42.71 -3.71
N GLY A 447 32.47 41.56 -4.26
CA GLY A 447 32.14 40.35 -3.49
C GLY A 447 33.35 39.44 -3.30
N CYS A 448 33.27 38.52 -2.34
CA CYS A 448 34.39 37.65 -1.98
C CYS A 448 34.45 36.43 -2.86
N TYR A 449 35.64 35.84 -2.92
CA TYR A 449 35.85 34.62 -3.65
C TYR A 449 35.80 33.39 -2.73
N TRP A 450 34.84 32.51 -3.00
CA TRP A 450 34.49 31.37 -2.14
C TRP A 450 35.02 30.04 -2.69
N GLY A 451 35.66 29.24 -1.85
CA GLY A 451 35.94 27.84 -2.15
C GLY A 451 34.88 26.94 -1.53
N LEU A 452 34.02 26.31 -2.33
CA LEU A 452 33.01 25.37 -1.86
C LEU A 452 33.57 23.95 -1.95
N ILE A 453 34.09 23.44 -0.84
CA ILE A 453 34.76 22.15 -0.75
C ILE A 453 33.80 21.13 -0.16
N SER A 454 33.53 20.04 -0.88
CA SER A 454 32.65 18.96 -0.45
C SER A 454 33.22 17.59 -0.73
N GLN A 455 32.82 16.60 0.07
CA GLN A 455 33.16 15.19 -0.19
C GLN A 455 32.43 14.63 -1.42
N GLU A 456 31.23 15.14 -1.72
CA GLU A 456 30.42 14.72 -2.87
C GLU A 456 29.95 15.95 -3.68
N THR A 457 28.72 15.91 -4.19
CA THR A 457 28.15 16.87 -5.15
C THR A 457 27.20 17.87 -4.48
N GLN A 458 27.23 18.04 -3.16
CA GLN A 458 26.28 18.90 -2.44
C GLN A 458 26.22 20.34 -2.98
N PHE A 459 27.35 20.88 -3.45
CA PHE A 459 27.44 22.23 -4.02
C PHE A 459 27.18 22.31 -5.53
N THR A 460 26.76 21.22 -6.20
CA THR A 460 26.33 21.26 -7.60
C THR A 460 24.87 21.69 -7.77
N ASP A 461 24.09 21.76 -6.69
CA ASP A 461 22.70 22.23 -6.72
C ASP A 461 22.63 23.73 -7.07
N ALA A 462 21.92 24.05 -8.17
CA ALA A 462 21.75 25.41 -8.66
C ALA A 462 21.08 26.33 -7.64
N ASN A 463 20.18 25.82 -6.78
CA ASN A 463 19.51 26.62 -5.75
C ASN A 463 20.50 27.10 -4.68
N ILE A 464 21.42 26.23 -4.27
CA ILE A 464 22.47 26.58 -3.31
C ILE A 464 23.46 27.55 -3.97
N GLN A 465 23.85 27.29 -5.22
CA GLN A 465 24.72 28.19 -5.98
C GLN A 465 24.12 29.59 -6.16
N ASN A 466 22.80 29.67 -6.35
CA ASN A 466 22.08 30.94 -6.50
C ASN A 466 22.16 31.82 -5.25
N LEU A 467 22.28 31.26 -4.05
CA LEU A 467 22.47 32.06 -2.83
C LEU A 467 23.77 32.87 -2.87
N PHE A 468 24.81 32.35 -3.53
CA PHE A 468 26.07 33.08 -3.70
C PHE A 468 25.98 34.07 -4.85
N THR A 469 25.52 33.63 -6.03
CA THR A 469 25.51 34.48 -7.23
C THR A 469 24.55 35.66 -7.12
N LEU A 470 23.35 35.48 -6.54
CA LEU A 470 22.37 36.55 -6.34
C LEU A 470 22.87 37.63 -5.37
N ASN A 471 23.75 37.27 -4.43
CA ASN A 471 24.39 38.19 -3.50
C ASN A 471 25.74 38.72 -3.99
N GLY A 472 26.06 38.50 -5.28
CA GLY A 472 27.25 39.08 -5.90
C GLY A 472 28.57 38.42 -5.49
N HIS A 473 28.53 37.22 -4.94
CA HIS A 473 29.70 36.38 -4.66
C HIS A 473 30.08 35.53 -5.86
N THR A 474 31.34 35.13 -5.93
CA THR A 474 31.86 34.17 -6.92
C THR A 474 32.45 32.98 -6.19
N PHE A 475 32.40 31.79 -6.81
CA PHE A 475 32.88 30.58 -6.17
C PHE A 475 33.42 29.54 -7.15
N ASP A 476 34.19 28.61 -6.59
CA ASP A 476 34.55 27.32 -7.17
C ASP A 476 33.89 26.18 -6.39
N VAL A 477 33.49 25.13 -7.10
CA VAL A 477 33.01 23.88 -6.52
C VAL A 477 34.12 22.84 -6.62
N LEU A 478 34.58 22.37 -5.47
CA LEU A 478 35.65 21.39 -5.32
C LEU A 478 35.10 20.12 -4.63
N SER A 479 34.57 19.22 -5.43
CA SER A 479 34.00 17.94 -4.98
C SER A 479 35.07 16.88 -4.70
N SER A 480 34.66 15.75 -4.10
CA SER A 480 35.52 14.58 -3.83
C SER A 480 36.64 14.82 -2.80
N ASN A 481 36.50 15.82 -1.94
CA ASN A 481 37.47 16.09 -0.89
C ASN A 481 37.61 14.89 0.07
N GLY A 482 38.83 14.41 0.31
CA GLY A 482 39.10 13.30 1.23
C GLY A 482 38.86 11.88 0.68
N THR A 483 38.15 11.71 -0.44
CA THR A 483 37.95 10.42 -1.12
C THR A 483 38.85 10.24 -2.35
N GLY A 484 39.05 11.32 -3.12
CA GLY A 484 39.98 11.37 -4.27
C GLY A 484 40.68 12.72 -4.48
N GLY A 485 40.14 13.79 -3.90
CA GLY A 485 40.67 15.15 -3.94
C GLY A 485 41.38 15.56 -2.64
N VAL A 486 42.42 16.38 -2.76
CA VAL A 486 43.22 16.92 -1.64
C VAL A 486 43.03 18.44 -1.53
N HIS A 487 41.79 18.90 -1.45
CA HIS A 487 41.46 20.32 -1.54
C HIS A 487 41.68 21.04 -0.20
N SER A 488 41.06 20.55 0.88
CA SER A 488 41.18 21.12 2.25
C SER A 488 42.56 20.92 2.88
N SER A 489 43.37 19.99 2.37
CA SER A 489 44.76 19.76 2.81
C SER A 489 45.80 20.53 1.99
N ASN A 490 45.41 21.15 0.88
CA ASN A 490 46.31 21.90 0.02
C ASN A 490 46.28 23.39 0.37
N ALA A 491 47.32 23.84 1.09
CA ALA A 491 47.45 25.23 1.50
C ALA A 491 47.48 26.24 0.33
N THR A 492 47.99 25.84 -0.84
CA THR A 492 48.00 26.69 -2.05
C THR A 492 46.59 26.84 -2.61
N THR A 493 45.80 25.77 -2.60
CA THR A 493 44.38 25.84 -2.99
C THR A 493 43.59 26.70 -2.02
N LEU A 494 43.75 26.51 -0.71
CA LEU A 494 43.10 27.39 0.27
C LEU A 494 43.54 28.86 0.15
N ALA A 495 44.72 29.14 -0.41
CA ALA A 495 45.25 30.49 -0.59
C ALA A 495 44.59 31.30 -1.70
N THR A 496 43.83 30.66 -2.58
CA THR A 496 43.11 31.38 -3.64
C THR A 496 41.83 32.04 -3.13
N TYR A 497 41.26 31.55 -2.03
CA TYR A 497 39.95 31.97 -1.54
C TYR A 497 40.05 32.90 -0.33
N ASP A 498 39.13 33.86 -0.27
CA ASP A 498 38.93 34.72 0.90
C ASP A 498 38.14 33.96 1.99
N VAL A 499 37.16 33.19 1.52
CA VAL A 499 36.25 32.39 2.35
C VAL A 499 36.17 30.97 1.81
N VAL A 500 36.14 29.98 2.70
CA VAL A 500 35.98 28.56 2.35
C VAL A 500 34.75 28.02 3.06
N VAL A 501 33.91 27.28 2.34
CA VAL A 501 32.88 26.43 2.91
C VAL A 501 33.38 25.00 2.80
N LEU A 502 33.46 24.32 3.93
CA LEU A 502 33.87 22.94 4.04
C LEU A 502 32.66 22.10 4.47
N HIS A 503 32.21 21.24 3.57
CA HIS A 503 31.15 20.28 3.83
C HIS A 503 31.74 18.91 4.16
N GLU A 504 31.45 18.40 5.36
CA GLU A 504 31.93 17.12 5.86
C GLU A 504 30.80 16.25 6.39
N HIS A 505 30.88 14.94 6.11
CA HIS A 505 30.06 13.91 6.75
C HIS A 505 30.86 12.62 6.94
N ASP A 506 30.47 11.80 7.92
CA ASP A 506 30.92 10.42 8.09
C ASP A 506 32.45 10.16 8.14
N ARG A 507 33.28 11.17 8.44
CA ARG A 507 34.73 11.01 8.51
C ARG A 507 35.41 11.88 9.56
N VAL A 508 36.65 11.52 9.88
CA VAL A 508 37.54 12.30 10.75
C VAL A 508 38.51 13.13 9.90
N LEU A 509 38.58 14.43 10.19
CA LEU A 509 39.49 15.38 9.58
C LEU A 509 40.95 14.95 9.78
N SER A 510 41.70 14.87 8.68
CA SER A 510 43.09 14.44 8.75
C SER A 510 44.01 15.50 9.36
N ALA A 511 45.16 15.09 9.87
CA ALA A 511 46.16 16.01 10.41
C ALA A 511 46.68 17.03 9.39
N ALA A 512 46.76 16.64 8.10
CA ALA A 512 47.18 17.53 7.02
C ALA A 512 46.14 18.64 6.77
N GLU A 513 44.86 18.28 6.74
CA GLU A 513 43.75 19.23 6.61
C GLU A 513 43.70 20.16 7.82
N ASN A 514 43.77 19.62 9.03
CA ASN A 514 43.77 20.45 10.24
C ASN A 514 44.92 21.47 10.23
N THR A 515 46.11 21.07 9.77
CA THR A 515 47.26 21.97 9.63
C THR A 515 47.00 23.06 8.61
N ALA A 516 46.49 22.70 7.43
CA ALA A 516 46.22 23.63 6.34
C ALA A 516 45.10 24.63 6.68
N LEU A 517 43.99 24.14 7.25
CA LEU A 517 42.85 24.97 7.68
C LEU A 517 43.23 25.86 8.87
N THR A 518 44.01 25.38 9.82
CA THR A 518 44.54 26.21 10.91
C THR A 518 45.45 27.31 10.38
N ALA A 519 46.32 27.00 9.40
CA ALA A 519 47.16 28.00 8.75
C ALA A 519 46.33 29.03 7.97
N PHE A 520 45.27 28.58 7.29
CA PHE A 520 44.30 29.45 6.61
C PHE A 520 43.63 30.44 7.57
N LEU A 521 43.11 29.96 8.71
CA LEU A 521 42.51 30.83 9.72
C LEU A 521 43.52 31.82 10.31
N ASN A 522 44.74 31.36 10.64
CA ASN A 522 45.76 32.22 11.25
C ASN A 522 46.20 33.39 10.37
N ARG A 523 46.12 33.25 9.04
CA ARG A 523 46.41 34.33 8.08
C ARG A 523 45.21 35.22 7.75
N GLY A 524 44.08 35.04 8.43
CA GLY A 524 42.87 35.85 8.22
C GLY A 524 41.81 35.19 7.36
N GLY A 525 41.96 33.92 7.00
CA GLY A 525 40.93 33.17 6.30
C GLY A 525 39.61 33.10 7.06
N ARG A 526 38.53 32.93 6.30
CA ARG A 526 37.17 32.75 6.81
C ARG A 526 36.70 31.35 6.46
N LEU A 527 36.26 30.56 7.43
CA LEU A 527 35.86 29.17 7.22
C LEU A 527 34.43 28.95 7.70
N ILE A 528 33.58 28.37 6.87
CA ILE A 528 32.32 27.76 7.30
C ILE A 528 32.53 26.25 7.28
N VAL A 529 32.26 25.57 8.39
CA VAL A 529 32.20 24.11 8.48
C VAL A 529 30.74 23.71 8.59
N THR A 530 30.30 22.79 7.75
CA THR A 530 28.94 22.25 7.76
C THR A 530 28.89 20.79 7.33
N GLY A 531 27.72 20.17 7.42
CA GLY A 531 27.41 18.86 6.87
C GLY A 531 26.60 17.98 7.81
N TYR A 532 26.31 16.76 7.34
CA TYR A 532 25.58 15.71 8.05
C TYR A 532 26.53 14.93 8.95
N ASP A 533 26.18 14.68 10.22
CA ASP A 533 27.06 13.98 11.18
C ASP A 533 28.52 14.46 11.20
N SER A 534 28.73 15.76 10.94
CA SER A 534 30.06 16.36 10.76
C SER A 534 30.95 16.23 11.99
N LEU A 535 30.37 16.14 13.19
CA LEU A 535 31.08 15.99 14.45
C LEU A 535 30.70 14.71 15.22
N GLY A 536 29.57 14.08 14.91
CA GLY A 536 28.91 13.09 15.76
C GLY A 536 29.12 11.63 15.38
N SER A 537 29.34 11.30 14.10
CA SER A 537 29.38 9.92 13.62
C SER A 537 30.29 9.75 12.38
N PRO A 538 31.57 9.33 12.53
CA PRO A 538 32.29 9.11 13.78
C PRO A 538 32.59 10.43 14.50
N THR A 539 32.73 10.38 15.83
CA THR A 539 33.02 11.58 16.61
C THR A 539 34.37 12.22 16.21
N ASP A 540 34.33 13.38 15.56
CA ASP A 540 35.52 14.09 15.09
C ASP A 540 35.98 15.18 16.06
N CYS A 541 36.90 14.80 16.95
CA CYS A 541 37.50 15.72 17.91
C CYS A 541 38.43 16.76 17.26
N THR A 542 38.98 16.46 16.07
CA THR A 542 39.91 17.35 15.37
C THR A 542 39.13 18.51 14.75
N LEU A 543 38.06 18.21 14.03
CA LEU A 543 37.15 19.21 13.48
C LEU A 543 36.46 19.99 14.60
N ALA A 544 36.00 19.31 15.67
CA ALA A 544 35.44 19.97 16.85
C ALA A 544 36.41 20.98 17.46
N GLY A 545 37.70 20.65 17.56
CA GLY A 545 38.74 21.57 18.03
C GLY A 545 38.89 22.81 17.14
N LEU A 546 38.85 22.62 15.81
CA LEU A 546 38.94 23.69 14.80
C LEU A 546 37.76 24.66 14.91
N VAL A 547 36.54 24.12 15.03
CA VAL A 547 35.32 24.92 15.14
C VAL A 547 34.97 25.38 16.56
N ARG A 548 35.84 25.09 17.53
CA ARG A 548 35.66 25.44 18.95
C ARG A 548 34.39 24.85 19.57
N CYS A 549 34.22 23.57 19.34
CA CYS A 549 33.14 22.75 19.87
C CYS A 549 33.63 21.88 21.03
N ALA A 550 32.96 21.97 22.18
CA ALA A 550 33.17 21.08 23.32
C ALA A 550 32.17 19.93 23.30
N SER A 551 32.68 18.74 23.66
CA SER A 551 31.91 17.49 23.77
C SER A 551 31.12 17.14 22.50
N PRO A 552 31.81 17.01 21.33
CA PRO A 552 31.15 16.56 20.11
C PRO A 552 30.57 15.15 20.32
N SER A 553 29.32 14.96 19.92
CA SER A 553 28.64 13.66 19.87
C SER A 553 27.45 13.75 18.92
N ASP A 554 26.84 12.61 18.60
CA ASP A 554 25.59 12.56 17.87
C ASP A 554 24.39 13.15 18.67
N GLY A 555 23.39 13.67 17.96
CA GLY A 555 22.15 14.29 18.43
C GLY A 555 22.25 15.81 18.69
N PRO A 556 21.16 16.55 18.99
CA PRO A 556 19.78 16.11 19.16
C PRO A 556 18.96 16.16 17.86
N PHE A 557 18.06 15.19 17.70
CA PHE A 557 17.00 15.23 16.69
C PHE A 557 15.92 16.22 17.12
N SER A 558 15.91 17.42 16.54
CA SER A 558 14.94 18.46 16.92
C SER A 558 14.68 19.47 15.80
N THR A 559 13.42 19.90 15.69
CA THR A 559 12.99 21.02 14.83
C THR A 559 13.13 22.38 15.51
N ALA A 560 13.37 22.39 16.83
CA ALA A 560 13.33 23.57 17.66
C ALA A 560 14.65 24.34 17.56
N ILE A 561 14.77 25.16 16.51
CA ILE A 561 15.87 26.10 16.34
C ILE A 561 15.45 27.46 16.92
N VAL A 562 16.26 28.00 17.81
CA VAL A 562 16.02 29.30 18.46
C VAL A 562 17.24 30.21 18.40
N VAL A 563 17.00 31.52 18.30
CA VAL A 563 18.05 32.53 18.29
C VAL A 563 18.53 32.81 19.72
N ASP A 564 19.84 32.66 19.93
CA ASP A 564 20.52 32.80 21.22
C ASP A 564 21.29 34.12 21.37
N ALA A 565 21.64 34.80 20.28
CA ALA A 565 22.41 36.05 20.33
C ALA A 565 22.02 37.06 19.24
N ALA A 566 20.93 37.80 19.45
CA ALA A 566 20.38 38.75 18.48
C ALA A 566 21.25 39.99 18.20
N THR A 567 22.26 40.28 19.03
CA THR A 567 23.11 41.47 18.90
C THR A 567 24.33 41.27 18.00
N HIS A 568 24.59 40.04 17.56
CA HIS A 568 25.71 39.76 16.65
C HIS A 568 25.43 40.31 15.24
N GLY A 569 26.47 40.71 14.49
CA GLY A 569 26.34 41.28 13.15
C GLY A 569 25.59 40.36 12.17
N ILE A 570 25.87 39.06 12.20
CA ILE A 570 25.12 38.04 11.45
C ILE A 570 23.61 38.04 11.77
N MET A 571 23.23 38.26 13.03
CA MET A 571 21.83 38.27 13.45
C MET A 571 21.11 39.59 13.14
N SER A 572 21.85 40.62 12.74
CA SER A 572 21.35 41.96 12.37
C SER A 572 21.72 42.33 10.93
N GLY A 573 21.92 41.31 10.08
CA GLY A 573 22.36 41.48 8.70
C GLY A 573 21.27 41.96 7.72
N PRO A 574 21.66 42.24 6.48
CA PRO A 574 20.83 42.91 5.49
C PRO A 574 19.66 42.07 4.94
N ALA A 575 19.75 40.73 4.97
CA ALA A 575 18.67 39.87 4.50
C ALA A 575 17.52 39.80 5.53
N GLN A 576 17.86 39.75 6.81
CA GLN A 576 16.87 39.75 7.90
C GLN A 576 17.52 40.12 9.24
N THR A 577 16.78 40.84 10.09
CA THR A 577 17.12 41.00 11.51
C THR A 577 16.37 39.97 12.35
N PHE A 578 17.10 39.26 13.21
CA PHE A 578 16.60 38.20 14.08
C PHE A 578 16.50 38.68 15.52
N THR A 579 15.42 38.30 16.20
CA THR A 579 15.20 38.67 17.61
C THR A 579 15.54 37.53 18.56
N MET A 580 15.97 37.86 19.78
CA MET A 580 16.29 36.87 20.82
C MET A 580 15.09 35.96 21.09
N GLY A 581 15.31 34.64 21.08
CA GLY A 581 14.26 33.64 21.28
C GLY A 581 13.34 33.41 20.07
N GLN A 582 13.60 34.04 18.92
CA GLN A 582 12.86 33.77 17.68
C GLN A 582 13.05 32.30 17.28
N ALA A 583 11.94 31.62 17.02
CA ALA A 583 11.95 30.27 16.44
C ALA A 583 12.23 30.34 14.93
N LEU A 584 13.15 29.51 14.45
CA LEU A 584 13.51 29.39 13.03
C LEU A 584 12.93 28.13 12.36
N THR A 585 12.21 27.29 13.13
CA THR A 585 11.45 26.08 12.77
C THR A 585 11.95 25.33 11.53
N ALA A 586 12.74 24.27 11.70
CA ALA A 586 13.19 23.41 10.61
C ALA A 586 12.45 22.06 10.57
N THR A 587 12.71 21.24 9.55
CA THR A 587 12.39 19.80 9.54
C THR A 587 13.22 19.04 10.58
N THR A 588 12.74 17.88 11.06
CA THR A 588 13.49 17.06 12.03
C THR A 588 14.69 16.43 11.33
N THR A 589 15.90 16.80 11.75
CA THR A 589 17.12 16.11 11.29
C THR A 589 18.07 15.79 12.41
N ASP A 590 18.98 14.88 12.11
CA ASP A 590 20.21 14.68 12.85
C ASP A 590 20.97 16.01 12.91
N HIS A 591 21.41 16.35 14.10
CA HIS A 591 22.29 17.48 14.35
C HIS A 591 23.37 16.95 15.27
N ASP A 592 24.54 17.58 15.26
CA ASP A 592 25.60 17.21 16.21
C ASP A 592 25.46 17.98 17.51
N ARG A 593 25.90 17.37 18.62
CA ARG A 593 26.01 18.07 19.90
C ARG A 593 27.23 18.93 19.84
N CYS A 594 26.99 20.21 20.00
CA CYS A 594 28.07 21.16 20.07
C CYS A 594 27.82 22.24 21.11
N THR A 595 28.69 22.31 22.10
CA THR A 595 28.70 23.42 23.06
C THR A 595 29.87 24.35 22.74
N PRO A 596 29.64 25.67 22.57
CA PRO A 596 30.72 26.60 22.28
C PRO A 596 31.81 26.59 23.36
N THR A 597 33.07 26.62 22.95
CA THR A 597 34.23 26.78 23.83
C THR A 597 35.23 27.75 23.22
N GLY A 598 36.32 28.07 23.92
CA GLY A 598 37.46 28.78 23.33
C GLY A 598 37.15 30.11 22.65
N GLY A 599 36.14 30.85 23.13
CA GLY A 599 35.71 32.14 22.58
C GLY A 599 34.62 32.07 21.49
N ALA A 600 34.12 30.87 21.16
CA ALA A 600 32.98 30.72 20.26
C ALA A 600 31.70 31.30 20.86
N VAL A 601 30.95 32.03 20.04
CA VAL A 601 29.65 32.59 20.38
C VAL A 601 28.57 31.79 19.65
N ARG A 602 27.63 31.22 20.39
CA ARG A 602 26.43 30.59 19.81
C ARG A 602 25.45 31.67 19.41
N LEU A 603 25.08 31.68 18.13
CA LEU A 603 24.11 32.60 17.58
C LEU A 603 22.71 31.99 17.55
N ALA A 604 22.61 30.71 17.21
CA ALA A 604 21.36 29.94 17.26
C ALA A 604 21.61 28.54 17.84
N SER A 605 20.62 28.00 18.55
CA SER A 605 20.67 26.67 19.15
C SER A 605 19.57 25.74 18.66
N VAL A 606 19.85 24.44 18.68
CA VAL A 606 18.93 23.34 18.42
C VAL A 606 18.54 22.71 19.76
N GLY A 607 17.23 22.58 19.99
CA GLY A 607 16.68 22.10 21.25
C GLY A 607 17.13 22.93 22.47
N GLY A 608 17.53 24.20 22.26
CA GLY A 608 18.03 25.10 23.30
C GLY A 608 19.39 24.72 23.90
N THR A 609 20.07 23.69 23.38
CA THR A 609 21.24 23.10 24.05
C THR A 609 22.47 23.01 23.16
N SER A 610 22.31 22.61 21.89
CA SER A 610 23.42 22.44 20.94
C SER A 610 23.47 23.58 19.93
N SER A 611 24.66 23.96 19.46
CA SER A 611 24.80 25.02 18.45
C SER A 611 24.19 24.61 17.11
N LYS A 612 23.27 25.42 16.59
CA LYS A 612 22.90 25.42 15.16
C LYS A 612 23.93 26.23 14.38
N LEU A 613 24.21 27.42 14.89
CA LEU A 613 25.17 28.34 14.34
C LEU A 613 26.03 28.88 15.47
N GLN A 614 27.34 28.70 15.37
CA GLN A 614 28.30 29.39 16.22
C GLN A 614 29.44 29.97 15.39
N ILE A 615 30.01 31.05 15.88
CA ILE A 615 31.14 31.73 15.24
C ILE A 615 32.24 31.98 16.26
N THR A 616 33.49 31.84 15.82
CA THR A 616 34.67 32.32 16.54
C THR A 616 35.41 33.31 15.66
N GLU A 617 35.71 34.47 16.21
CA GLU A 617 36.44 35.55 15.53
C GLU A 617 37.80 35.77 16.21
N GLY A 618 38.69 36.55 15.59
CA GLY A 618 39.98 36.88 16.21
C GLY A 618 40.99 35.72 16.21
N ILE A 619 40.89 34.78 15.25
CA ILE A 619 41.80 33.63 15.20
C ILE A 619 43.13 34.05 14.57
N GLY A 620 44.21 33.86 15.34
CA GLY A 620 45.57 34.15 14.89
C GLY A 620 45.83 35.63 14.60
N THR A 621 46.97 35.92 13.97
CA THR A 621 47.41 37.30 13.72
C THR A 621 46.68 37.99 12.58
N GLY A 622 46.06 37.22 11.67
CA GLY A 622 45.29 37.74 10.55
C GLY A 622 43.82 38.03 10.87
N ASN A 623 43.38 37.90 12.12
CA ASN A 623 41.99 38.05 12.53
C ASN A 623 41.03 37.12 11.75
N GLY A 624 41.37 35.83 11.71
CA GLY A 624 40.56 34.80 11.04
C GLY A 624 39.24 34.52 11.75
N MET A 625 38.31 33.93 11.03
CA MET A 625 36.98 33.57 11.55
C MET A 625 36.61 32.15 11.15
N VAL A 626 36.00 31.41 12.07
CA VAL A 626 35.39 30.11 11.78
C VAL A 626 33.95 30.09 12.25
N VAL A 627 33.07 29.64 11.36
CA VAL A 627 31.66 29.41 11.59
C VAL A 627 31.43 27.90 11.56
N TYR A 628 30.71 27.40 12.55
CA TYR A 628 30.14 26.07 12.50
C TYR A 628 28.64 26.19 12.28
N TRP A 629 28.21 25.69 11.12
CA TRP A 629 26.83 25.55 10.73
C TRP A 629 26.47 24.07 10.84
N ASN A 630 25.84 23.71 11.95
CA ASN A 630 25.37 22.35 12.19
C ASN A 630 24.34 22.01 11.12
N GLY A 631 24.69 21.13 10.19
CA GLY A 631 23.95 20.90 8.96
C GLY A 631 22.53 20.37 9.19
N ASN A 632 21.80 20.22 8.10
CA ASN A 632 20.45 19.66 8.07
C ASN A 632 20.33 18.94 6.73
N GLY A 633 20.67 17.65 6.70
CA GLY A 633 20.76 16.84 5.49
C GLY A 633 20.47 15.38 5.78
N VAL A 634 20.61 14.51 4.77
CA VAL A 634 20.56 13.04 4.94
C VAL A 634 21.76 12.46 4.20
N GLY A 635 22.85 12.18 4.91
CA GLY A 635 24.11 11.73 4.28
C GLY A 635 24.59 12.67 3.17
N SER A 636 24.67 12.16 1.93
CA SER A 636 25.06 12.92 0.74
C SER A 636 23.94 13.79 0.12
N GLY A 637 22.77 13.86 0.74
CA GLY A 637 21.62 14.64 0.26
C GLY A 637 21.82 16.17 0.26
N ALA A 638 20.82 16.89 -0.29
CA ALA A 638 20.86 18.34 -0.40
C ALA A 638 20.89 19.05 0.97
N LEU A 639 21.60 20.18 1.04
CA LEU A 639 21.64 21.04 2.22
C LEU A 639 20.28 21.74 2.40
N THR A 640 19.40 21.14 3.20
CA THR A 640 18.02 21.58 3.31
C THR A 640 17.89 22.98 3.94
N ASP A 641 18.82 23.39 4.81
CA ASP A 641 18.85 24.75 5.37
C ASP A 641 19.10 25.83 4.32
N TRP A 642 19.75 25.48 3.20
CA TRP A 642 20.22 26.40 2.17
C TRP A 642 19.47 26.23 0.84
N ASN A 643 18.56 25.27 0.75
CA ASN A 643 17.76 25.06 -0.46
C ASN A 643 16.61 26.08 -0.53
N THR A 644 16.22 26.51 -1.73
CA THR A 644 15.14 27.48 -1.99
C THR A 644 13.79 26.83 -2.33
N THR A 645 13.67 25.50 -2.18
CA THR A 645 12.38 24.80 -2.36
C THR A 645 11.40 25.12 -1.22
N ALA A 646 10.09 24.91 -1.47
CA ALA A 646 8.99 25.28 -0.57
C ALA A 646 9.05 24.64 0.85
N ALA A 647 9.99 23.72 1.10
CA ALA A 647 10.18 23.05 2.38
C ALA A 647 11.15 23.77 3.33
N THR A 648 11.99 24.70 2.84
CA THR A 648 12.97 25.41 3.67
C THR A 648 12.39 26.71 4.23
N PRO A 649 12.49 26.95 5.55
CA PRO A 649 12.06 28.22 6.14
C PRO A 649 12.91 29.38 5.61
N THR A 650 12.26 30.39 5.03
CA THR A 650 12.92 31.62 4.51
C THR A 650 13.86 32.27 5.53
N ALA A 651 13.57 32.11 6.83
CA ALA A 651 14.39 32.60 7.93
C ALA A 651 15.79 31.96 8.01
N LEU A 652 15.93 30.65 7.73
CA LEU A 652 17.24 29.98 7.75
C LEU A 652 18.09 30.38 6.54
N GLN A 653 17.46 30.54 5.37
CA GLN A 653 18.14 31.07 4.17
C GLN A 653 18.64 32.49 4.40
N ASN A 654 17.80 33.38 4.96
CA ASN A 654 18.21 34.74 5.27
C ASN A 654 19.33 34.78 6.31
N LEU A 655 19.31 33.87 7.30
CA LEU A 655 20.41 33.75 8.26
C LEU A 655 21.71 33.32 7.59
N PHE A 656 21.64 32.40 6.62
CA PHE A 656 22.80 32.02 5.83
C PHE A 656 23.31 33.17 4.96
N VAL A 657 22.43 33.89 4.26
CA VAL A 657 22.81 35.07 3.46
C VAL A 657 23.49 36.13 4.33
N ASN A 658 22.95 36.42 5.52
CA ASN A 658 23.62 37.31 6.47
C ASN A 658 25.01 36.80 6.87
N THR A 659 25.19 35.48 7.00
CA THR A 659 26.48 34.86 7.31
C THR A 659 27.46 35.07 6.15
N LEU A 660 26.99 34.91 4.91
CA LEU A 660 27.79 35.17 3.71
C LEU A 660 28.31 36.62 3.67
N GLU A 661 27.39 37.57 3.84
CA GLU A 661 27.72 39.00 3.83
C GLU A 661 28.68 39.37 4.96
N TYR A 662 28.47 38.82 6.17
CA TYR A 662 29.31 39.12 7.32
C TYR A 662 30.74 38.62 7.15
N LEU A 663 30.91 37.40 6.63
CA LEU A 663 32.25 36.84 6.40
C LEU A 663 32.97 37.51 5.25
N CYS A 664 32.22 38.03 4.28
CA CYS A 664 32.78 38.75 3.15
C CYS A 664 33.13 40.21 3.47
N ALA A 665 32.45 40.83 4.44
CA ALA A 665 32.79 42.16 4.87
C ALA A 665 34.25 42.22 5.36
N THR A 666 35.02 43.16 4.81
CA THR A 666 36.35 43.48 5.34
C THR A 666 36.18 44.11 6.73
N PRO A 667 36.98 43.70 7.73
CA PRO A 667 36.88 44.25 9.09
C PRO A 667 37.18 45.75 9.18
#